data_AF-A0A2R4WGK3-F1
#
_entry.id   AF-A0A2R4WGK3-F1
#
_cell.length_a   1.000
_cell.length_b   1.000
_cell.length_c   1.000
_cell.angle_alpha   90.00
_cell.angle_beta   90.00
_cell.angle_gamma   90.00
#
_symmetry.space_group_name_H-M   'P 1'
#
loop_
_entity.id
_entity.type
_entity.pdbx_description
1 polymer ?
#
loop_
_entity_poly.entity_id
_entity_poly.type
_entity_poly.pdbx_seq_one_letter_code
_entity_poly.pdbx_strand_id
1 'polypeptide(L)'
;MQRRRKIHRSPSRGLTIPDPGITRSHDLGAFMLAHPRKICLNMIVKNEADKIENCLHAVADHISCWVIGDTGSTDGTQDIIRKFFRSRGMAGELHSFPFKTFDQARNAALELALESRLEYDYLLFVDADMELVVEDKDFARKLTADVYQIIQKSGVAYWNSRLLRRGAEARYVGVTHEYLGLKDGTTEHLDGVRFIDHASGTNRSGKFARDAALLRDGLATETDPFLRTRYTFYLANSLRDNGDHAEALEQYEARAGMGYWQEEIFVSLLNAAKIKATLNFPADDVIGTFERAAAACPSRTAEAMHDAARFCRDHGLYERGYWLARKGENAAVPKSGLFVSEWVYRYGLLDEMAIAAYWTGRHAEAVMIADKLLAMDGIPGDDVERLKSNRQLSVDKMADLQTSPDGESRAAARLLEQARRSENLGLPDEQVVAAYLGVAEVDPTCAAAFHGASRFCRYRQQHERGYHLAVRGLKAAESKTGRVDGEAWITDYGLLDELSVHAYWTGRYDEAIRACNRLLREGRIPEDMIERVANNLRFSSEGLARATRQSSQIPKTFHFIIASNDPDEPPRFSLINYLAVRSALDLNEGFKAVIHCDPEPQGPYWDMLKGSVDIVRTTLPKRVFDRPVDLIAHRVDVLRMQVLLEHGGIYLDFDTICQKPFAPLLDGSVVLGREEVPDGAGGRRPVGLCNATIIAPPGAEFLRLWYEEYRSFVGGPSGDAWNKFSVQVPQALADAHPHLVRIEPAASFFWPSWDEHGIEALFEHDLEFPEAFCFHLWQAKSSRWIESLDPETILGHDTTYNRIARRFLPRPAAADVPLDDTLAQRFGAPRALDPVFSSGKPRFNICFVGYNQHDRVYDDVVRVLRAALRDLGHDCSLTENRLAQGSVNIVVGNLLHPVQDERRVGPFRSGPFILYQLEQLDIIGHRTEGEKYLEFFDLASHVFEYSRSGLAFLRARPNFGARSNFGARPDGSAVSFLPPGFHRCLEITCPAPEQKIDVLFYGSYSERRVRVLDALRSHGLKTVHLFDVYGEPLWDTIRRSKIILNIHSTPGFRALETVRIVPLLANRCFVLSEASDDNPFGPGVAFCEIEDMAELCRAYLSVGGPLRQAVATEGYLAVRRIDFATQLRDVLTTLDLAQLVLRA
;
A
#
# COMPACT_ATOMS: atom_id res chain seq x y z
N MET A 1 -29.99 34.09 65.33
CA MET A 1 -30.54 35.48 65.34
C MET A 1 -31.01 35.87 63.94
N GLN A 2 -31.67 37.03 63.82
CA GLN A 2 -32.33 37.65 62.65
C GLN A 2 -31.54 37.55 61.31
N ARG A 3 -32.15 37.22 60.15
CA ARG A 3 -33.04 38.04 59.25
C ARG A 3 -32.32 39.32 58.75
N ARG A 4 -32.24 39.71 57.47
CA ARG A 4 -32.97 39.53 56.17
C ARG A 4 -31.92 39.46 55.02
N ARG A 5 -32.11 39.36 53.69
CA ARG A 5 -33.14 39.23 52.59
C ARG A 5 -32.32 38.69 51.37
N LYS A 6 -32.73 38.01 50.29
CA LYS A 6 -33.98 37.53 49.64
C LYS A 6 -34.96 38.58 49.04
N ILE A 7 -34.94 38.77 47.70
CA ILE A 7 -36.06 38.58 46.71
C ILE A 7 -35.69 39.09 45.29
N HIS A 8 -36.40 38.56 44.28
CA HIS A 8 -36.42 38.80 42.81
C HIS A 8 -36.49 40.30 42.35
N ARG A 9 -36.51 40.69 41.05
CA ARG A 9 -37.19 40.09 39.85
C ARG A 9 -36.74 40.74 38.52
N SER A 10 -36.92 40.04 37.39
CA SER A 10 -36.90 40.61 36.01
C SER A 10 -38.26 41.26 35.66
N PRO A 11 -38.36 42.14 34.62
CA PRO A 11 -38.70 41.65 33.27
C PRO A 11 -38.27 42.49 32.01
N SER A 12 -37.85 41.78 30.95
CA SER A 12 -38.11 41.91 29.49
C SER A 12 -38.13 43.24 28.66
N ARG A 13 -37.88 43.05 27.34
CA ARG A 13 -37.95 43.96 26.16
C ARG A 13 -36.73 44.89 25.95
N GLY A 14 -36.16 45.08 24.74
CA GLY A 14 -36.50 44.55 23.41
C GLY A 14 -35.33 44.66 22.40
N LEU A 15 -35.54 44.25 21.13
CA LEU A 15 -34.50 44.03 20.11
C LEU A 15 -33.74 45.29 19.63
N THR A 16 -32.43 45.18 19.37
CA THR A 16 -31.79 45.37 18.03
C THR A 16 -30.30 44.97 18.03
N ILE A 17 -29.76 44.68 16.83
CA ILE A 17 -28.41 44.19 16.47
C ILE A 17 -28.12 44.78 15.07
N PRO A 18 -26.86 45.07 14.61
CA PRO A 18 -25.54 44.80 15.20
C PRO A 18 -24.88 46.12 15.72
N ASP A 19 -23.57 46.45 15.74
CA ASP A 19 -22.32 45.90 15.15
C ASP A 19 -21.08 46.26 16.03
N PRO A 20 -19.77 46.14 15.65
CA PRO A 20 -18.75 45.72 16.61
C PRO A 20 -17.85 46.85 17.15
N GLY A 21 -17.54 46.77 18.44
CA GLY A 21 -16.54 47.64 19.10
C GLY A 21 -15.90 46.94 20.30
N ILE A 22 -14.71 46.36 20.10
CA ILE A 22 -14.00 45.62 21.15
C ILE A 22 -13.53 46.55 22.28
N THR A 23 -13.59 46.05 23.51
CA THR A 23 -13.33 46.78 24.75
C THR A 23 -11.89 47.27 24.90
N ARG A 24 -11.74 48.46 25.48
CA ARG A 24 -10.47 48.90 26.08
C ARG A 24 -10.10 48.10 27.33
N SER A 25 -8.82 48.17 27.68
CA SER A 25 -8.22 47.85 28.98
C SER A 25 -8.41 46.43 29.51
N HIS A 26 -7.32 45.65 29.48
CA HIS A 26 -6.66 45.14 30.70
C HIS A 26 -5.17 44.92 30.36
N ASP A 27 -4.45 46.02 30.14
CA ASP A 27 -3.00 46.04 29.92
C ASP A 27 -2.36 46.96 30.96
N LEU A 28 -1.85 46.33 32.04
CA LEU A 28 -1.06 46.92 33.13
C LEU A 28 -0.61 45.80 34.08
N GLY A 29 0.12 44.82 33.56
CA GLY A 29 0.59 43.66 34.33
C GLY A 29 1.97 43.18 33.86
N ALA A 30 2.94 43.17 34.79
CA ALA A 30 4.25 42.54 34.64
C ALA A 30 5.26 43.13 33.61
N PHE A 31 5.36 44.45 33.48
CA PHE A 31 6.65 45.09 33.10
C PHE A 31 7.57 45.24 34.32
N MET A 32 7.88 44.12 34.99
CA MET A 32 8.99 44.05 35.94
C MET A 32 10.27 43.76 35.15
N LEU A 33 11.23 44.69 35.17
CA LEU A 33 12.53 44.51 34.53
C LEU A 33 13.26 43.31 35.16
N ALA A 34 13.32 42.20 34.43
CA ALA A 34 14.16 41.07 34.79
C ALA A 34 15.62 41.55 34.87
N HIS A 35 16.28 41.19 35.98
CA HIS A 35 17.72 41.35 36.09
C HIS A 35 18.39 40.45 35.04
N PRO A 36 19.46 40.90 34.37
CA PRO A 36 20.12 40.08 33.36
C PRO A 36 20.70 38.84 34.04
N ARG A 37 20.45 37.68 33.44
CA ARG A 37 20.95 36.41 33.96
C ARG A 37 22.47 36.42 33.91
N LYS A 38 23.09 35.99 35.01
CA LYS A 38 24.54 35.83 35.12
C LYS A 38 24.97 34.61 34.32
N ILE A 39 25.94 34.76 33.43
CA ILE A 39 26.41 33.70 32.54
C ILE A 39 27.86 33.35 32.90
N CYS A 40 28.14 32.07 33.09
CA CYS A 40 29.48 31.53 33.29
C CYS A 40 30.00 30.92 32.00
N LEU A 41 31.20 31.32 31.56
CA LEU A 41 31.90 30.64 30.46
C LEU A 41 32.37 29.26 30.93
N ASN A 42 32.00 28.22 30.18
CA ASN A 42 32.51 26.87 30.37
C ASN A 42 33.10 26.33 29.07
N MET A 43 34.33 25.84 29.12
CA MET A 43 35.03 25.29 27.96
C MET A 43 36.13 24.32 28.37
N ILE A 44 36.52 23.47 27.44
CA ILE A 44 37.74 22.66 27.52
C ILE A 44 38.81 23.23 26.56
N VAL A 45 40.08 23.18 26.97
CA VAL A 45 41.21 23.70 26.18
C VAL A 45 42.36 22.70 26.07
N LYS A 46 43.12 22.77 24.97
CA LYS A 46 44.31 21.95 24.70
C LYS A 46 45.22 22.58 23.64
N ASN A 47 46.30 23.25 24.05
CA ASN A 47 47.29 23.85 23.14
C ASN A 47 46.68 24.83 22.11
N GLU A 48 46.00 25.88 22.58
CA GLU A 48 45.29 26.85 21.74
C GLU A 48 45.80 28.30 21.98
N ALA A 49 47.05 28.46 22.44
CA ALA A 49 47.64 29.77 22.79
C ALA A 49 47.57 30.81 21.66
N ASP A 50 47.72 30.38 20.41
CA ASP A 50 47.72 31.24 19.22
C ASP A 50 46.35 31.92 18.93
N LYS A 51 45.26 31.47 19.56
CA LYS A 51 43.90 31.99 19.27
C LYS A 51 42.98 32.17 20.47
N ILE A 52 43.28 31.55 21.62
CA ILE A 52 42.39 31.57 22.79
C ILE A 52 42.02 33.01 23.20
N GLU A 53 42.95 33.97 23.10
CA GLU A 53 42.70 35.38 23.42
C GLU A 53 41.60 36.02 22.53
N ASN A 54 41.45 35.61 21.27
CA ASN A 54 40.36 36.07 20.39
C ASN A 54 38.99 35.52 20.83
N CYS A 55 38.93 34.21 21.13
CA CYS A 55 37.73 33.56 21.69
C CYS A 55 37.32 34.23 23.01
N LEU A 56 38.28 34.47 23.92
CA LEU A 56 38.01 35.15 25.18
C LEU A 56 37.56 36.60 24.98
N HIS A 57 38.11 37.32 23.99
CA HIS A 57 37.66 38.66 23.61
C HIS A 57 36.19 38.69 23.17
N ALA A 58 35.74 37.71 22.38
CA ALA A 58 34.37 37.66 21.87
C ALA A 58 33.30 37.37 22.95
N VAL A 59 33.68 36.72 24.06
CA VAL A 59 32.74 36.32 25.12
C VAL A 59 32.79 37.21 26.37
N ALA A 60 33.88 37.97 26.57
CA ALA A 60 34.13 38.70 27.81
C ALA A 60 33.03 39.69 28.22
N ASP A 61 32.40 40.37 27.25
CA ASP A 61 31.35 41.37 27.50
C ASP A 61 29.96 40.74 27.77
N HIS A 62 29.87 39.40 27.72
CA HIS A 62 28.62 38.64 27.82
C HIS A 62 28.59 37.62 28.97
N ILE A 63 29.64 37.56 29.78
CA ILE A 63 29.78 36.64 30.92
C ILE A 63 30.11 37.39 32.21
N SER A 64 29.68 36.85 33.36
CA SER A 64 29.98 37.39 34.69
C SER A 64 31.14 36.66 35.39
N CYS A 65 31.43 35.43 34.96
CA CYS A 65 32.47 34.56 35.52
C CYS A 65 32.84 33.45 34.52
N TRP A 66 33.81 32.61 34.88
CA TRP A 66 34.31 31.52 34.03
C TRP A 66 34.79 30.32 34.85
N VAL A 67 34.55 29.10 34.36
CA VAL A 67 35.11 27.85 34.91
C VAL A 67 35.59 27.00 33.74
N ILE A 68 36.90 26.82 33.62
CA ILE A 68 37.55 26.24 32.44
C ILE A 68 38.34 24.98 32.82
N GLY A 69 38.23 23.93 32.00
CA GLY A 69 39.01 22.71 32.12
C GLY A 69 40.15 22.65 31.13
N ASP A 70 41.40 22.77 31.60
CA ASP A 70 42.57 22.50 30.77
C ASP A 70 42.88 21.00 30.72
N THR A 71 42.91 20.44 29.51
CA THR A 71 43.21 19.01 29.30
C THR A 71 44.72 18.71 29.21
N GLY A 72 45.54 19.54 29.86
CA GLY A 72 47.00 19.45 29.93
C GLY A 72 47.70 20.20 28.80
N SER A 73 47.46 21.50 28.65
CA SER A 73 48.16 22.34 27.68
C SER A 73 49.62 22.57 28.07
N THR A 74 50.50 22.64 27.07
CA THR A 74 51.97 22.75 27.21
C THR A 74 52.57 23.97 26.51
N ASP A 75 51.74 24.80 25.88
CA ASP A 75 52.11 25.95 25.04
C ASP A 75 51.97 27.33 25.75
N GLY A 76 51.45 27.34 26.97
CA GLY A 76 51.14 28.56 27.73
C GLY A 76 49.66 28.99 27.71
N THR A 77 48.76 28.24 27.04
CA THR A 77 47.30 28.51 26.99
C THR A 77 46.72 28.88 28.38
N GLN A 78 47.10 28.11 29.42
CA GLN A 78 46.65 28.34 30.79
C GLN A 78 46.94 29.76 31.31
N ASP A 79 48.14 30.28 31.04
CA ASP A 79 48.59 31.57 31.58
C ASP A 79 48.03 32.75 30.79
N ILE A 80 47.74 32.57 29.50
CA ILE A 80 46.96 33.53 28.69
C ILE A 80 45.57 33.69 29.30
N ILE A 81 44.84 32.58 29.55
CA ILE A 81 43.51 32.60 30.21
C ILE A 81 43.57 33.31 31.57
N ARG A 82 44.50 32.91 32.45
CA ARG A 82 44.69 33.51 33.78
C ARG A 82 44.97 35.02 33.70
N LYS A 83 45.83 35.44 32.77
CA LYS A 83 46.23 36.85 32.58
C LYS A 83 45.06 37.69 32.03
N PHE A 84 44.36 37.17 31.03
CA PHE A 84 43.25 37.83 30.34
C PHE A 84 42.10 38.19 31.28
N PHE A 85 41.66 37.25 32.12
CA PHE A 85 40.56 37.50 33.04
C PHE A 85 41.01 38.28 34.29
N ARG A 86 42.24 38.07 34.77
CA ARG A 86 42.81 38.87 35.87
C ARG A 86 42.90 40.36 35.49
N SER A 87 43.25 40.70 34.25
CA SER A 87 43.29 42.10 33.79
C SER A 87 41.90 42.77 33.72
N ARG A 88 40.83 41.98 33.72
CA ARG A 88 39.42 42.43 33.72
C ARG A 88 38.75 42.34 35.10
N GLY A 89 39.46 41.84 36.13
CA GLY A 89 38.90 41.61 37.46
C GLY A 89 37.82 40.52 37.53
N MET A 90 37.69 39.69 36.49
CA MET A 90 36.60 38.70 36.39
C MET A 90 36.94 37.42 37.17
N ALA A 91 36.09 37.09 38.15
CA ALA A 91 36.23 35.90 38.97
C ALA A 91 36.03 34.62 38.15
N GLY A 92 36.86 33.61 38.41
CA GLY A 92 36.78 32.33 37.72
C GLY A 92 37.85 31.33 38.14
N GLU A 93 37.72 30.11 37.62
CA GLU A 93 38.49 28.93 38.02
C GLU A 93 39.10 28.25 36.78
N LEU A 94 40.39 27.89 36.88
CA LEU A 94 41.07 27.08 35.87
C LEU A 94 41.52 25.75 36.49
N HIS A 95 40.83 24.69 36.11
CA HIS A 95 41.09 23.32 36.55
C HIS A 95 41.95 22.58 35.51
N SER A 96 42.55 21.45 35.89
CA SER A 96 43.35 20.63 34.97
C SER A 96 43.15 19.14 35.21
N PHE A 97 42.89 18.38 34.14
CA PHE A 97 42.59 16.95 34.18
C PHE A 97 43.04 16.26 32.87
N PRO A 98 43.30 14.93 32.87
CA PRO A 98 43.67 14.24 31.64
C PRO A 98 42.50 14.16 30.64
N PHE A 99 42.81 14.25 29.35
CA PHE A 99 41.89 13.90 28.27
C PHE A 99 41.81 12.37 28.11
N LYS A 100 40.60 11.84 27.90
CA LYS A 100 40.36 10.48 27.38
C LYS A 100 39.43 10.52 26.17
N THR A 101 38.27 11.14 26.34
CA THR A 101 37.23 11.33 25.32
C THR A 101 36.62 12.74 25.46
N PHE A 102 35.92 13.22 24.43
CA PHE A 102 35.35 14.57 24.44
C PHE A 102 34.21 14.73 25.44
N ASP A 103 33.31 13.75 25.55
CA ASP A 103 32.26 13.72 26.58
C ASP A 103 32.83 13.67 28.00
N GLN A 104 33.84 12.83 28.27
CA GLN A 104 34.53 12.81 29.57
C GLN A 104 35.16 14.16 29.92
N ALA A 105 35.80 14.81 28.95
CA ALA A 105 36.44 16.10 29.17
C ALA A 105 35.41 17.22 29.42
N ARG A 106 34.31 17.27 28.64
CA ARG A 106 33.24 18.24 28.85
C ARG A 106 32.45 17.98 30.12
N ASN A 107 32.15 16.72 30.48
CA ASN A 107 31.47 16.39 31.72
C ASN A 107 32.30 16.78 32.95
N ALA A 108 33.61 16.52 32.95
CA ALA A 108 34.48 17.01 34.02
C ALA A 108 34.47 18.55 34.13
N ALA A 109 34.53 19.28 33.01
CA ALA A 109 34.42 20.74 33.01
C ALA A 109 33.05 21.25 33.48
N LEU A 110 31.97 20.53 33.17
CA LEU A 110 30.60 20.83 33.58
C LEU A 110 30.38 20.58 35.07
N GLU A 111 30.79 19.42 35.59
CA GLU A 111 30.74 19.05 37.01
C GLU A 111 31.48 20.09 37.87
N LEU A 112 32.72 20.43 37.51
CA LEU A 112 33.52 21.46 38.19
C LEU A 112 32.86 22.85 38.16
N ALA A 113 32.14 23.19 37.08
CA ALA A 113 31.37 24.43 37.05
C ALA A 113 30.16 24.36 38.00
N LEU A 114 29.38 23.28 37.97
CA LEU A 114 28.23 23.07 38.85
C LEU A 114 28.61 23.11 40.34
N GLU A 115 29.79 22.59 40.71
CA GLU A 115 30.34 22.66 42.07
C GLU A 115 30.91 24.03 42.47
N SER A 116 31.27 24.89 41.50
CA SER A 116 31.90 26.20 41.74
C SER A 116 31.08 27.11 42.66
N ARG A 117 31.74 27.85 43.55
CA ARG A 117 31.05 28.80 44.46
C ARG A 117 30.74 30.15 43.82
N LEU A 118 30.96 30.31 42.51
CA LEU A 118 30.68 31.54 41.77
C LEU A 118 29.18 31.70 41.52
N GLU A 119 28.67 32.93 41.61
CA GLU A 119 27.25 33.24 41.36
C GLU A 119 26.97 33.33 39.85
N TYR A 120 26.19 32.40 39.31
CA TYR A 120 25.67 32.46 37.94
C TYR A 120 24.37 31.64 37.75
N ASP A 121 23.57 32.01 36.76
CA ASP A 121 22.30 31.36 36.37
C ASP A 121 22.50 30.31 35.24
N TYR A 122 23.33 30.61 34.24
CA TYR A 122 23.55 29.77 33.05
C TYR A 122 25.04 29.53 32.76
N LEU A 123 25.34 28.42 32.09
CA LEU A 123 26.63 28.04 31.52
C LEU A 123 26.61 28.25 30.01
N LEU A 124 27.62 28.93 29.47
CA LEU A 124 27.84 29.15 28.04
C LEU A 124 29.00 28.25 27.56
N PHE A 125 28.71 27.29 26.69
CA PHE A 125 29.67 26.31 26.18
C PHE A 125 30.36 26.80 24.92
N VAL A 126 31.65 27.12 25.00
CA VAL A 126 32.43 27.70 23.89
C VAL A 126 33.63 26.81 23.58
N ASP A 127 34.01 26.73 22.30
CA ASP A 127 35.22 26.01 21.88
C ASP A 127 36.27 27.03 21.41
N ALA A 128 37.56 26.73 21.57
CA ALA A 128 38.61 27.75 21.53
C ALA A 128 38.84 28.43 20.16
N ASP A 129 38.39 27.84 19.04
CA ASP A 129 38.41 28.43 17.69
C ASP A 129 37.09 29.13 17.30
N MET A 130 36.25 29.51 18.28
CA MET A 130 34.96 30.19 18.05
C MET A 130 34.93 31.66 18.48
N GLU A 131 34.15 32.44 17.74
CA GLU A 131 33.84 33.84 18.00
C GLU A 131 32.32 33.98 18.24
N LEU A 132 31.95 34.45 19.43
CA LEU A 132 30.56 34.77 19.76
C LEU A 132 30.18 36.12 19.15
N VAL A 133 29.06 36.17 18.42
CA VAL A 133 28.48 37.40 17.88
C VAL A 133 27.07 37.58 18.45
N VAL A 134 26.90 38.66 19.22
CA VAL A 134 25.63 39.06 19.85
C VAL A 134 25.06 40.27 19.11
N GLU A 135 23.94 40.05 18.44
CA GLU A 135 23.16 41.08 17.74
C GLU A 135 22.07 41.63 18.67
N ASP A 136 21.47 40.79 19.51
CA ASP A 136 20.53 41.17 20.59
C ASP A 136 21.24 41.31 21.95
N LYS A 137 21.64 42.54 22.31
CA LYS A 137 22.40 42.79 23.55
C LYS A 137 21.64 42.53 24.86
N ASP A 138 20.31 42.40 24.82
CA ASP A 138 19.48 42.09 25.99
C ASP A 138 19.09 40.60 26.07
N PHE A 139 19.67 39.71 25.25
CA PHE A 139 19.36 38.27 25.23
C PHE A 139 19.41 37.63 26.64
N ALA A 140 20.39 38.03 27.47
CA ALA A 140 20.59 37.51 28.83
C ALA A 140 19.42 37.83 29.79
N ARG A 141 18.54 38.79 29.47
CA ARG A 141 17.30 39.03 30.24
C ARG A 141 16.15 38.11 29.83
N LYS A 142 16.23 37.52 28.65
CA LYS A 142 15.16 36.75 27.99
C LYS A 142 15.25 35.25 28.23
N LEU A 143 16.36 34.77 28.82
CA LEU A 143 16.62 33.34 29.03
C LEU A 143 15.66 32.71 30.06
N THR A 144 14.65 32.00 29.55
CA THR A 144 13.57 31.32 30.29
C THR A 144 13.52 29.80 30.14
N ALA A 145 14.21 29.20 29.16
CA ALA A 145 14.36 27.75 29.00
C ALA A 145 15.50 27.14 29.84
N ASP A 146 15.55 25.82 29.93
CA ASP A 146 16.62 25.07 30.61
C ASP A 146 17.86 24.89 29.71
N VAL A 147 17.66 24.76 28.40
CA VAL A 147 18.71 24.73 27.38
C VAL A 147 18.36 25.70 26.25
N TYR A 148 19.36 26.43 25.74
CA TYR A 148 19.25 27.21 24.53
C TYR A 148 20.21 26.69 23.45
N GLN A 149 19.65 26.48 22.26
CA GLN A 149 20.41 26.22 21.04
C GLN A 149 20.75 27.53 20.34
N ILE A 150 22.00 27.64 19.88
CA ILE A 150 22.55 28.82 19.20
C ILE A 150 23.01 28.39 17.79
N ILE A 151 22.87 29.26 16.79
CA ILE A 151 23.39 28.99 15.45
C ILE A 151 24.91 29.04 15.46
N GLN A 152 25.56 27.92 15.11
CA GLN A 152 26.99 27.82 14.83
C GLN A 152 27.19 27.85 13.30
N LYS A 153 28.20 28.58 12.82
CA LYS A 153 28.53 28.70 11.38
C LYS A 153 29.99 28.35 11.10
N SER A 154 30.23 27.20 10.45
CA SER A 154 31.53 26.75 9.93
C SER A 154 31.44 26.48 8.42
N GLY A 155 31.09 27.51 7.65
CA GLY A 155 30.70 27.40 6.23
C GLY A 155 29.27 26.89 6.03
N VAL A 156 28.83 25.92 6.84
CA VAL A 156 27.42 25.51 7.00
C VAL A 156 26.88 26.05 8.33
N ALA A 157 25.60 26.40 8.37
CA ALA A 157 24.91 26.89 9.57
C ALA A 157 24.05 25.79 10.21
N TYR A 158 24.15 25.58 11.52
CA TYR A 158 23.32 24.62 12.26
C TYR A 158 23.08 25.04 13.71
N TRP A 159 22.01 24.54 14.32
CA TRP A 159 21.68 24.76 15.73
C TRP A 159 22.46 23.80 16.63
N ASN A 160 23.04 24.32 17.72
CA ASN A 160 23.81 23.53 18.68
C ASN A 160 23.51 23.98 20.13
N SER A 161 23.35 23.04 21.06
CA SER A 161 23.05 23.31 22.47
C SER A 161 24.27 23.96 23.15
N ARG A 162 24.18 25.28 23.37
CA ARG A 162 25.33 26.13 23.74
C ARG A 162 25.13 26.93 25.03
N LEU A 163 23.90 27.00 25.54
CA LEU A 163 23.58 27.59 26.85
C LEU A 163 22.78 26.58 27.68
N LEU A 164 23.16 26.37 28.94
CA LEU A 164 22.50 25.45 29.89
C LEU A 164 22.23 26.16 31.23
N ARG A 165 21.01 26.04 31.75
CA ARG A 165 20.65 26.50 33.09
C ARG A 165 21.39 25.68 34.14
N ARG A 166 22.01 26.35 35.12
CA ARG A 166 22.81 25.70 36.18
C ARG A 166 22.06 24.59 36.95
N GLY A 167 20.75 24.72 37.12
CA GLY A 167 19.91 23.75 37.84
C GLY A 167 19.35 22.59 37.00
N ALA A 168 19.67 22.49 35.71
CA ALA A 168 19.12 21.47 34.82
C ALA A 168 20.01 20.22 34.76
N GLU A 169 19.41 19.03 34.88
CA GLU A 169 20.11 17.75 34.79
C GLU A 169 20.46 17.43 33.33
N ALA A 170 21.68 17.79 32.91
CA ALA A 170 22.22 17.49 31.58
C ALA A 170 23.65 16.95 31.66
N ARG A 171 24.02 16.10 30.70
CA ARG A 171 25.38 15.57 30.53
C ARG A 171 25.75 15.48 29.04
N TYR A 172 27.03 15.61 28.71
CA TYR A 172 27.52 15.25 27.38
C TYR A 172 27.55 13.74 27.20
N VAL A 173 27.21 13.28 25.99
CA VAL A 173 27.19 11.87 25.61
C VAL A 173 27.86 11.70 24.25
N GLY A 174 28.89 10.85 24.19
CA GLY A 174 29.56 10.41 22.97
C GLY A 174 31.06 10.68 22.99
N VAL A 175 31.86 9.65 22.73
CA VAL A 175 33.34 9.71 22.83
C VAL A 175 33.99 10.80 21.96
N THR A 176 33.33 11.13 20.85
CA THR A 176 33.50 12.32 19.99
C THR A 176 32.19 12.54 19.21
N HIS A 177 32.00 13.71 18.60
CA HIS A 177 30.69 14.19 18.11
C HIS A 177 29.63 14.17 19.22
N GLU A 178 30.07 14.57 20.42
CA GLU A 178 29.31 14.62 21.65
C GLU A 178 28.11 15.57 21.56
N TYR A 179 27.00 15.20 22.19
CA TYR A 179 25.83 16.07 22.34
C TYR A 179 25.44 16.21 23.80
N LEU A 180 24.90 17.37 24.16
CA LEU A 180 24.38 17.63 25.50
C LEU A 180 23.00 16.95 25.64
N GLY A 181 22.97 15.78 26.28
CA GLY A 181 21.75 15.08 26.66
C GLY A 181 21.15 15.71 27.91
N LEU A 182 20.08 16.47 27.75
CA LEU A 182 19.18 16.90 28.83
C LEU A 182 18.29 15.72 29.23
N LYS A 183 18.16 15.46 30.54
CA LYS A 183 17.31 14.40 31.10
C LYS A 183 15.84 14.83 31.13
N ASP A 184 15.58 15.97 31.77
CA ASP A 184 14.27 16.60 31.92
C ASP A 184 14.43 18.13 31.76
N GLY A 185 13.53 18.78 31.01
CA GLY A 185 13.51 20.25 30.89
C GLY A 185 13.14 20.78 29.51
N THR A 186 13.21 22.10 29.37
CA THR A 186 12.86 22.84 28.14
C THR A 186 14.09 23.17 27.28
N THR A 187 13.95 23.01 25.95
CA THR A 187 14.96 23.44 24.97
C THR A 187 14.34 24.44 23.99
N GLU A 188 14.96 25.61 23.84
CA GLU A 188 14.52 26.68 22.93
C GLU A 188 15.65 27.06 21.96
N HIS A 189 15.29 27.67 20.82
CA HIS A 189 16.25 28.35 19.95
C HIS A 189 16.48 29.78 20.46
N LEU A 190 17.73 30.26 20.41
CA LEU A 190 18.09 31.64 20.78
C LEU A 190 18.42 32.46 19.53
N ASP A 191 17.48 33.28 19.10
CA ASP A 191 17.69 34.28 18.05
C ASP A 191 18.55 35.46 18.54
N GLY A 192 19.17 36.18 17.60
CA GLY A 192 20.01 37.34 17.90
C GLY A 192 21.38 37.02 18.51
N VAL A 193 21.73 35.73 18.66
CA VAL A 193 23.04 35.24 19.12
C VAL A 193 23.52 34.14 18.17
N ARG A 194 24.81 34.14 17.81
CA ARG A 194 25.43 33.11 16.95
C ARG A 194 26.92 32.96 17.19
N PHE A 195 27.47 31.80 16.84
CA PHE A 195 28.91 31.57 16.77
C PHE A 195 29.41 31.57 15.32
N ILE A 196 30.52 32.25 15.07
CA ILE A 196 31.40 31.98 13.94
C ILE A 196 32.42 30.94 14.42
N ASP A 197 32.49 29.82 13.73
CA ASP A 197 33.48 28.76 13.97
C ASP A 197 34.56 28.93 12.90
N HIS A 198 35.72 29.45 13.31
CA HIS A 198 36.84 29.77 12.42
C HIS A 198 37.59 28.54 11.94
N ALA A 199 37.18 27.35 12.37
CA ALA A 199 37.66 26.08 11.89
C ALA A 199 39.19 25.90 11.93
N SER A 200 39.86 26.47 12.94
CA SER A 200 41.31 26.69 12.98
C SER A 200 42.07 26.02 14.14
N GLY A 201 41.42 25.19 14.96
CA GLY A 201 42.04 24.40 16.05
C GLY A 201 43.38 23.74 15.69
N THR A 202 44.39 23.85 16.55
CA THR A 202 45.74 23.30 16.30
C THR A 202 45.71 21.77 16.18
N ASN A 203 44.82 21.14 16.96
CA ASN A 203 44.56 19.70 17.02
C ASN A 203 43.82 19.14 15.77
N ARG A 204 43.85 19.84 14.62
CA ARG A 204 43.22 19.42 13.35
C ARG A 204 44.10 18.50 12.50
N SER A 205 45.42 18.59 12.62
CA SER A 205 46.33 17.62 11.98
C SER A 205 46.09 16.22 12.55
N GLY A 206 45.76 15.26 11.68
CA GLY A 206 45.41 13.90 12.10
C GLY A 206 44.06 13.76 12.82
N LYS A 207 43.17 14.77 12.75
CA LYS A 207 41.85 14.74 13.40
C LYS A 207 41.10 13.44 13.09
N PHE A 208 40.89 13.14 11.82
CA PHE A 208 40.01 12.05 11.39
C PHE A 208 40.50 10.68 11.86
N ALA A 209 41.81 10.40 11.78
CA ALA A 209 42.41 9.18 12.33
C ALA A 209 42.24 9.06 13.85
N ARG A 210 42.40 10.15 14.61
CA ARG A 210 42.18 10.17 16.07
C ARG A 210 40.71 9.94 16.41
N ASP A 211 39.82 10.65 15.75
CA ASP A 211 38.39 10.59 16.03
C ASP A 211 37.83 9.20 15.63
N ALA A 212 38.32 8.60 14.54
CA ALA A 212 38.06 7.20 14.19
C ALA A 212 38.58 6.21 15.26
N ALA A 213 39.78 6.42 15.80
CA ALA A 213 40.31 5.57 16.88
C ALA A 213 39.43 5.62 18.15
N LEU A 214 39.04 6.83 18.59
CA LEU A 214 38.11 7.01 19.71
C LEU A 214 36.78 6.28 19.48
N LEU A 215 36.25 6.31 18.25
CA LEU A 215 34.99 5.67 17.89
C LEU A 215 35.10 4.14 17.79
N ARG A 216 36.24 3.59 17.35
CA ARG A 216 36.51 2.14 17.42
C ARG A 216 36.59 1.65 18.87
N ASP A 217 37.35 2.35 19.72
CA ASP A 217 37.48 2.01 21.14
C ASP A 217 36.11 2.13 21.85
N GLY A 218 35.34 3.17 21.55
CA GLY A 218 33.95 3.32 22.01
C GLY A 218 33.06 2.15 21.57
N LEU A 219 33.08 1.78 20.29
CA LEU A 219 32.31 0.65 19.75
C LEU A 219 32.72 -0.72 20.32
N ALA A 220 33.92 -0.87 20.87
CA ALA A 220 34.35 -2.09 21.56
C ALA A 220 33.72 -2.24 22.95
N THR A 221 33.34 -1.14 23.61
CA THR A 221 32.76 -1.14 24.97
C THR A 221 31.28 -0.75 25.06
N GLU A 222 30.77 -0.02 24.07
CA GLU A 222 29.41 0.56 24.12
C GLU A 222 28.32 -0.52 24.01
N THR A 223 27.33 -0.45 24.89
CA THR A 223 26.18 -1.38 24.91
C THR A 223 24.87 -0.71 24.53
N ASP A 224 24.76 0.62 24.61
CA ASP A 224 23.57 1.35 24.16
C ASP A 224 23.40 1.24 22.63
N PRO A 225 22.33 0.60 22.11
CA PRO A 225 22.22 0.37 20.67
C PRO A 225 22.09 1.65 19.85
N PHE A 226 21.52 2.73 20.41
CA PHE A 226 21.42 4.02 19.73
C PHE A 226 22.80 4.69 19.62
N LEU A 227 23.59 4.70 20.71
CA LEU A 227 24.97 5.22 20.67
C LEU A 227 25.86 4.40 19.75
N ARG A 228 25.73 3.07 19.72
CA ARG A 228 26.40 2.21 18.71
C ARG A 228 26.07 2.64 17.27
N THR A 229 24.81 3.01 16.97
CA THR A 229 24.48 3.53 15.63
C THR A 229 25.18 4.86 15.35
N ARG A 230 25.18 5.80 16.29
CA ARG A 230 25.88 7.09 16.12
C ARG A 230 27.38 6.91 15.96
N TYR A 231 28.02 6.06 16.76
CA TYR A 231 29.45 5.81 16.64
C TYR A 231 29.80 5.16 15.30
N THR A 232 28.99 4.22 14.80
CA THR A 232 29.20 3.59 13.48
C THR A 232 29.07 4.64 12.36
N PHE A 233 28.10 5.55 12.44
CA PHE A 233 27.93 6.65 11.47
C PHE A 233 29.12 7.62 11.47
N TYR A 234 29.56 8.10 12.65
CA TYR A 234 30.70 9.01 12.74
C TYR A 234 32.04 8.33 12.45
N LEU A 235 32.17 7.01 12.69
CA LEU A 235 33.34 6.25 12.31
C LEU A 235 33.44 6.17 10.78
N ALA A 236 32.34 5.85 10.10
CA ALA A 236 32.29 5.84 8.64
C ALA A 236 32.63 7.21 8.02
N ASN A 237 32.09 8.31 8.59
CA ASN A 237 32.46 9.67 8.20
C ASN A 237 33.96 9.96 8.44
N SER A 238 34.50 9.59 9.60
CA SER A 238 35.91 9.82 9.94
C SER A 238 36.85 9.02 9.02
N LEU A 239 36.55 7.76 8.74
CA LEU A 239 37.31 6.93 7.79
C LEU A 239 37.24 7.50 6.37
N ARG A 240 36.05 7.93 5.90
CA ARG A 240 35.89 8.59 4.60
C ARG A 240 36.79 9.82 4.48
N ASP A 241 36.77 10.67 5.50
CA ASP A 241 37.50 11.95 5.51
C ASP A 241 39.01 11.78 5.79
N ASN A 242 39.43 10.64 6.34
CA ASN A 242 40.84 10.23 6.44
C ASN A 242 41.37 9.57 5.14
N GLY A 243 40.47 9.15 4.24
CA GLY A 243 40.80 8.47 2.97
C GLY A 243 40.68 6.94 3.01
N ASP A 244 40.29 6.35 4.13
CA ASP A 244 40.16 4.90 4.36
C ASP A 244 38.87 4.34 3.75
N HIS A 245 38.69 4.55 2.45
CA HIS A 245 37.43 4.32 1.72
C HIS A 245 36.88 2.89 1.85
N ALA A 246 37.73 1.87 1.86
CA ALA A 246 37.26 0.48 1.98
C ALA A 246 36.57 0.20 3.32
N GLU A 247 37.18 0.61 4.45
CA GLU A 247 36.58 0.44 5.77
C GLU A 247 35.40 1.41 5.99
N ALA A 248 35.49 2.63 5.47
CA ALA A 248 34.37 3.58 5.47
C ALA A 248 33.12 2.98 4.81
N LEU A 249 33.29 2.23 3.71
CA LEU A 249 32.19 1.53 3.04
C LEU A 249 31.55 0.46 3.93
N GLU A 250 32.35 -0.38 4.57
CA GLU A 250 31.87 -1.40 5.51
C GLU A 250 31.06 -0.76 6.66
N GLN A 251 31.58 0.33 7.24
CA GLN A 251 30.90 1.02 8.34
C GLN A 251 29.62 1.73 7.88
N TYR A 252 29.55 2.29 6.65
CA TYR A 252 28.31 2.85 6.11
C TYR A 252 27.25 1.78 5.80
N GLU A 253 27.61 0.64 5.20
CA GLU A 253 26.65 -0.43 4.94
C GLU A 253 26.20 -1.11 6.25
N ALA A 254 27.09 -1.25 7.23
CA ALA A 254 26.72 -1.66 8.59
C ALA A 254 25.76 -0.67 9.25
N ARG A 255 26.07 0.65 9.23
CA ARG A 255 25.18 1.69 9.78
C ARG A 255 23.80 1.65 9.14
N ALA A 256 23.70 1.46 7.83
CA ALA A 256 22.43 1.38 7.13
C ALA A 256 21.56 0.18 7.59
N GLY A 257 22.18 -0.91 8.05
CA GLY A 257 21.49 -2.06 8.63
C GLY A 257 20.98 -1.88 10.07
N MET A 258 21.45 -0.85 10.81
CA MET A 258 21.17 -0.70 12.25
C MET A 258 19.86 0.03 12.59
N GLY A 259 19.14 0.60 11.62
CA GLY A 259 17.87 1.30 11.89
C GLY A 259 18.02 2.69 12.52
N TYR A 260 17.11 3.05 13.42
CA TYR A 260 16.96 4.38 14.02
C TYR A 260 16.70 5.48 12.97
N TRP A 261 17.45 6.59 12.98
CA TRP A 261 17.10 7.80 12.23
C TRP A 261 17.37 7.64 10.72
N GLN A 262 16.32 7.77 9.91
CA GLN A 262 16.38 7.55 8.46
C GLN A 262 17.32 8.51 7.72
N GLU A 263 17.56 9.71 8.26
CA GLU A 263 18.51 10.65 7.66
C GLU A 263 19.96 10.15 7.75
N GLU A 264 20.36 9.51 8.85
CA GLU A 264 21.68 8.87 8.97
C GLU A 264 21.78 7.64 8.04
N ILE A 265 20.69 6.87 7.88
CA ILE A 265 20.65 5.73 6.93
C ILE A 265 20.78 6.23 5.48
N PHE A 266 20.03 7.27 5.10
CA PHE A 266 20.10 7.91 3.79
C PHE A 266 21.51 8.41 3.50
N VAL A 267 22.09 9.22 4.41
CA VAL A 267 23.44 9.75 4.25
C VAL A 267 24.47 8.62 4.20
N SER A 268 24.28 7.53 4.96
CA SER A 268 25.18 6.36 4.90
C SER A 268 25.13 5.68 3.53
N LEU A 269 23.94 5.38 3.00
CA LEU A 269 23.79 4.75 1.69
C LEU A 269 24.27 5.66 0.54
N LEU A 270 24.03 6.97 0.64
CA LEU A 270 24.52 7.96 -0.32
C LEU A 270 26.05 8.02 -0.35
N ASN A 271 26.71 7.97 0.81
CA ASN A 271 28.18 7.91 0.88
C ASN A 271 28.73 6.54 0.46
N ALA A 272 28.07 5.44 0.82
CA ALA A 272 28.43 4.10 0.37
C ALA A 272 28.41 3.99 -1.17
N ALA A 273 27.38 4.54 -1.83
CA ALA A 273 27.30 4.57 -3.29
C ALA A 273 28.44 5.39 -3.92
N LYS A 274 28.74 6.58 -3.36
CA LYS A 274 29.87 7.43 -3.79
C LYS A 274 31.22 6.72 -3.62
N ILE A 275 31.43 6.03 -2.50
CA ILE A 275 32.65 5.27 -2.24
C ILE A 275 32.76 4.06 -3.18
N LYS A 276 31.66 3.33 -3.43
CA LYS A 276 31.63 2.25 -4.44
C LYS A 276 32.04 2.76 -5.83
N ALA A 277 31.61 3.97 -6.22
CA ALA A 277 32.06 4.61 -7.46
C ALA A 277 33.57 4.92 -7.43
N THR A 278 34.09 5.56 -6.37
CA THR A 278 35.54 5.83 -6.22
C THR A 278 36.39 4.56 -6.23
N LEU A 279 35.87 3.46 -5.68
CA LEU A 279 36.52 2.15 -5.65
C LEU A 279 36.28 1.31 -6.94
N ASN A 280 35.64 1.88 -7.97
CA ASN A 280 35.36 1.25 -9.26
C ASN A 280 34.55 -0.07 -9.18
N PHE A 281 33.56 -0.11 -8.29
CA PHE A 281 32.58 -1.21 -8.25
C PHE A 281 31.72 -1.25 -9.53
N PRO A 282 31.08 -2.40 -9.85
CA PRO A 282 30.13 -2.51 -10.95
C PRO A 282 29.05 -1.43 -10.92
N ALA A 283 28.69 -0.91 -12.09
CA ALA A 283 27.71 0.18 -12.21
C ALA A 283 26.35 -0.16 -11.58
N ASP A 284 25.93 -1.43 -11.64
CA ASP A 284 24.71 -1.90 -10.98
C ASP A 284 24.77 -1.87 -9.45
N ASP A 285 25.93 -2.16 -8.84
CA ASP A 285 26.10 -2.08 -7.38
C ASP A 285 26.10 -0.63 -6.89
N VAL A 286 26.71 0.27 -7.67
CA VAL A 286 26.71 1.72 -7.39
C VAL A 286 25.30 2.28 -7.49
N ILE A 287 24.63 2.06 -8.63
CA ILE A 287 23.28 2.59 -8.89
C ILE A 287 22.25 1.94 -7.95
N GLY A 288 22.33 0.63 -7.72
CA GLY A 288 21.47 -0.05 -6.74
C GLY A 288 21.68 0.43 -5.30
N THR A 289 22.88 0.92 -4.94
CA THR A 289 23.12 1.54 -3.63
C THR A 289 22.51 2.95 -3.56
N PHE A 290 22.51 3.74 -4.65
CA PHE A 290 21.75 4.99 -4.73
C PHE A 290 20.22 4.75 -4.69
N GLU A 291 19.70 3.74 -5.37
CA GLU A 291 18.27 3.39 -5.32
C GLU A 291 17.85 2.89 -3.93
N ARG A 292 18.73 2.16 -3.22
CA ARG A 292 18.56 1.85 -1.78
C ARG A 292 18.50 3.12 -0.92
N ALA A 293 19.33 4.13 -1.20
CA ALA A 293 19.29 5.41 -0.47
C ALA A 293 17.93 6.12 -0.66
N ALA A 294 17.48 6.28 -1.90
CA ALA A 294 16.17 6.88 -2.21
C ALA A 294 15.00 6.12 -1.54
N ALA A 295 15.05 4.78 -1.53
CA ALA A 295 14.04 3.96 -0.85
C ALA A 295 14.04 4.11 0.68
N ALA A 296 15.21 4.37 1.29
CA ALA A 296 15.33 4.53 2.75
C ALA A 296 14.77 5.87 3.26
N CYS A 297 14.88 6.95 2.48
CA CYS A 297 14.25 8.23 2.80
C CYS A 297 13.65 8.88 1.53
N PRO A 298 12.38 8.57 1.17
CA PRO A 298 11.77 9.01 -0.09
C PRO A 298 11.71 10.53 -0.30
N SER A 299 11.67 11.33 0.78
CA SER A 299 11.80 12.80 0.72
C SER A 299 13.16 13.27 0.19
N ARG A 300 14.21 12.45 0.31
CA ARG A 300 15.59 12.73 -0.15
C ARG A 300 15.87 12.18 -1.57
N THR A 301 14.86 11.66 -2.27
CA THR A 301 15.02 10.96 -3.56
C THR A 301 15.83 11.76 -4.60
N ALA A 302 15.63 13.09 -4.69
CA ALA A 302 16.32 13.92 -5.68
C ALA A 302 17.85 13.87 -5.56
N GLU A 303 18.40 13.84 -4.35
CA GLU A 303 19.85 13.82 -4.13
C GLU A 303 20.47 12.49 -4.55
N ALA A 304 19.83 11.37 -4.20
CA ALA A 304 20.27 10.05 -4.63
C ALA A 304 20.12 9.84 -6.15
N MET A 305 19.04 10.34 -6.76
CA MET A 305 18.82 10.24 -8.21
C MET A 305 19.74 11.15 -9.02
N HIS A 306 20.05 12.35 -8.52
CA HIS A 306 21.04 13.25 -9.10
C HIS A 306 22.43 12.62 -9.11
N ASP A 307 22.89 12.11 -7.97
CA ASP A 307 24.23 11.53 -7.88
C ASP A 307 24.35 10.23 -8.71
N ALA A 308 23.26 9.45 -8.82
CA ALA A 308 23.19 8.30 -9.73
C ALA A 308 23.16 8.70 -11.22
N ALA A 309 22.45 9.78 -11.58
CA ALA A 309 22.41 10.29 -12.95
C ALA A 309 23.76 10.87 -13.39
N ARG A 310 24.44 11.59 -12.50
CA ARG A 310 25.82 12.06 -12.66
C ARG A 310 26.79 10.89 -12.86
N PHE A 311 26.74 9.87 -11.99
CA PHE A 311 27.54 8.67 -12.15
C PHE A 311 27.30 7.99 -13.51
N CYS A 312 26.04 7.91 -13.96
CA CYS A 312 25.71 7.39 -15.29
C CYS A 312 26.30 8.23 -16.42
N ARG A 313 26.19 9.56 -16.36
CA ARG A 313 26.77 10.50 -17.35
C ARG A 313 28.28 10.31 -17.47
N ASP A 314 28.97 10.23 -16.33
CA ASP A 314 30.43 10.13 -16.27
C ASP A 314 30.95 8.76 -16.77
N HIS A 315 30.08 7.74 -16.84
CA HIS A 315 30.36 6.40 -17.40
C HIS A 315 29.70 6.16 -18.77
N GLY A 316 29.13 7.18 -19.41
CA GLY A 316 28.48 7.05 -20.73
C GLY A 316 27.12 6.33 -20.75
N LEU A 317 26.54 6.02 -19.58
CA LEU A 317 25.27 5.31 -19.40
C LEU A 317 24.06 6.26 -19.54
N TYR A 318 24.08 7.15 -20.54
CA TYR A 318 23.20 8.33 -20.63
C TYR A 318 21.70 8.01 -20.55
N GLU A 319 21.24 6.93 -21.19
CA GLU A 319 19.82 6.51 -21.14
C GLU A 319 19.39 6.15 -19.72
N ARG A 320 20.23 5.42 -18.97
CA ARG A 320 19.98 5.08 -17.57
C ARG A 320 20.02 6.31 -16.68
N GLY A 321 20.96 7.24 -16.96
CA GLY A 321 21.06 8.52 -16.26
C GLY A 321 19.83 9.40 -16.44
N TYR A 322 19.28 9.48 -17.66
CA TYR A 322 18.04 10.21 -17.97
C TYR A 322 16.86 9.66 -17.15
N TRP A 323 16.63 8.34 -17.17
CA TRP A 323 15.53 7.75 -16.42
C TRP A 323 15.71 7.82 -14.90
N LEU A 324 16.94 7.76 -14.39
CA LEU A 324 17.23 7.99 -12.97
C LEU A 324 16.93 9.43 -12.57
N ALA A 325 17.44 10.43 -13.31
CA ALA A 325 17.16 11.84 -13.02
C ALA A 325 15.65 12.11 -13.01
N ARG A 326 14.93 11.54 -13.98
CA ARG A 326 13.46 11.66 -14.10
C ARG A 326 12.68 11.02 -12.94
N LYS A 327 13.23 10.04 -12.21
CA LYS A 327 12.60 9.50 -10.98
C LYS A 327 12.55 10.52 -9.83
N GLY A 328 13.46 11.49 -9.80
CA GLY A 328 13.47 12.56 -8.80
C GLY A 328 12.72 13.83 -9.23
N GLU A 329 12.19 13.87 -10.46
CA GLU A 329 11.56 15.07 -11.02
C GLU A 329 10.36 15.50 -10.17
N ASN A 330 10.26 16.79 -9.88
CA ASN A 330 9.22 17.41 -9.04
C ASN A 330 9.29 17.11 -7.53
N ALA A 331 10.38 16.49 -7.04
CA ALA A 331 10.63 16.39 -5.61
C ALA A 331 10.83 17.79 -4.96
N ALA A 332 10.10 18.08 -3.89
CA ALA A 332 10.23 19.32 -3.14
C ALA A 332 11.42 19.30 -2.17
N VAL A 333 12.02 20.46 -1.90
CA VAL A 333 13.07 20.62 -0.87
C VAL A 333 12.56 20.14 0.50
N PRO A 334 13.27 19.22 1.18
CA PRO A 334 12.93 18.81 2.55
C PRO A 334 12.94 20.00 3.52
N LYS A 335 11.89 20.12 4.34
CA LYS A 335 11.80 21.17 5.38
C LYS A 335 12.83 21.01 6.50
N SER A 336 13.38 19.81 6.65
CA SER A 336 14.46 19.44 7.55
C SER A 336 15.14 18.18 7.02
N GLY A 337 16.38 17.94 7.45
CA GLY A 337 17.15 16.75 7.10
C GLY A 337 18.63 16.90 7.46
N LEU A 338 19.38 15.80 7.47
CA LEU A 338 20.82 15.81 7.74
C LEU A 338 21.59 16.08 6.44
N PHE A 339 22.28 17.23 6.38
CA PHE A 339 23.05 17.67 5.19
C PHE A 339 22.21 17.69 3.90
N VAL A 340 21.14 18.51 3.85
CA VAL A 340 20.27 18.65 2.67
C VAL A 340 20.91 19.53 1.59
N SER A 341 21.04 19.01 0.37
CA SER A 341 21.64 19.70 -0.77
C SER A 341 20.60 20.48 -1.58
N GLU A 342 20.10 21.61 -1.05
CA GLU A 342 18.99 22.41 -1.65
C GLU A 342 19.14 22.65 -3.16
N TRP A 343 20.35 22.97 -3.62
CA TRP A 343 20.66 23.26 -5.03
C TRP A 343 20.30 22.11 -5.99
N VAL A 344 20.34 20.86 -5.53
CA VAL A 344 20.01 19.68 -6.34
C VAL A 344 18.53 19.68 -6.73
N TYR A 345 17.65 20.00 -5.76
CA TYR A 345 16.20 20.11 -5.96
C TYR A 345 15.84 21.33 -6.82
N ARG A 346 16.60 22.43 -6.69
CA ARG A 346 16.34 23.68 -7.41
C ARG A 346 16.73 23.63 -8.88
N TYR A 347 17.91 23.11 -9.19
CA TYR A 347 18.40 23.03 -10.58
C TYR A 347 19.26 21.79 -10.89
N GLY A 348 20.05 21.29 -9.95
CA GLY A 348 21.07 20.26 -10.22
C GLY A 348 20.52 18.99 -10.88
N LEU A 349 19.39 18.46 -10.40
CA LEU A 349 18.77 17.26 -10.96
C LEU A 349 18.27 17.48 -12.41
N LEU A 350 17.73 18.67 -12.70
CA LEU A 350 17.23 19.03 -14.04
C LEU A 350 18.37 19.25 -15.03
N ASP A 351 19.51 19.77 -14.58
CA ASP A 351 20.71 19.94 -15.40
C ASP A 351 21.31 18.58 -15.82
N GLU A 352 21.47 17.62 -14.88
CA GLU A 352 21.88 16.25 -15.22
C GLU A 352 20.87 15.58 -16.18
N MET A 353 19.57 15.83 -16.01
CA MET A 353 18.52 15.35 -16.92
C MET A 353 18.63 15.98 -18.33
N ALA A 354 18.94 17.28 -18.44
CA ALA A 354 19.14 17.96 -19.71
C ALA A 354 20.38 17.45 -20.46
N ILE A 355 21.48 17.20 -19.75
CA ILE A 355 22.71 16.63 -20.33
C ILE A 355 22.42 15.21 -20.83
N ALA A 356 21.74 14.38 -20.03
CA ALA A 356 21.36 13.03 -20.44
C ALA A 356 20.37 13.02 -21.62
N ALA A 357 19.44 13.98 -21.68
CA ALA A 357 18.53 14.18 -22.81
C ALA A 357 19.29 14.52 -24.12
N TYR A 358 20.32 15.37 -24.06
CA TYR A 358 21.17 15.67 -25.24
C TYR A 358 21.86 14.41 -25.76
N TRP A 359 22.55 13.66 -24.90
CA TRP A 359 23.33 12.47 -25.32
C TRP A 359 22.46 11.29 -25.78
N THR A 360 21.16 11.32 -25.49
CA THR A 360 20.18 10.31 -25.93
C THR A 360 19.36 10.75 -27.14
N GLY A 361 19.69 11.89 -27.75
CA GLY A 361 19.02 12.42 -28.95
C GLY A 361 17.69 13.15 -28.68
N ARG A 362 17.31 13.33 -27.41
CA ARG A 362 16.10 14.06 -26.97
C ARG A 362 16.32 15.58 -27.02
N HIS A 363 16.87 16.09 -28.13
CA HIS A 363 17.37 17.47 -28.24
C HIS A 363 16.30 18.54 -27.96
N ALA A 364 15.06 18.34 -28.39
CA ALA A 364 13.96 19.27 -28.10
C ALA A 364 13.63 19.35 -26.59
N GLU A 365 13.72 18.22 -25.88
CA GLU A 365 13.54 18.14 -24.43
C GLU A 365 14.72 18.77 -23.69
N ALA A 366 15.96 18.54 -24.16
CA ALA A 366 17.16 19.18 -23.64
C ALA A 366 17.10 20.72 -23.77
N VAL A 367 16.62 21.25 -24.91
CA VAL A 367 16.37 22.70 -25.07
C VAL A 367 15.30 23.18 -24.10
N MET A 368 14.17 22.48 -23.99
CA MET A 368 13.07 22.85 -23.07
C MET A 368 13.53 22.90 -21.60
N ILE A 369 14.32 21.92 -21.15
CA ILE A 369 14.85 21.91 -19.78
C ILE A 369 15.89 23.02 -19.59
N ALA A 370 16.77 23.25 -20.57
CA ALA A 370 17.75 24.33 -20.51
C ALA A 370 17.10 25.72 -20.50
N ASP A 371 16.02 25.95 -21.27
CA ASP A 371 15.23 27.19 -21.22
C ASP A 371 14.53 27.36 -19.86
N LYS A 372 13.97 26.28 -19.30
CA LYS A 372 13.40 26.26 -17.93
C LYS A 372 14.44 26.62 -16.87
N LEU A 373 15.68 26.16 -17.01
CA LEU A 373 16.79 26.46 -16.10
C LEU A 373 17.31 27.90 -16.27
N LEU A 374 17.50 28.37 -17.50
CA LEU A 374 17.97 29.73 -17.79
C LEU A 374 16.96 30.83 -17.39
N ALA A 375 15.73 30.45 -17.08
CA ALA A 375 14.70 31.32 -16.50
C ALA A 375 14.64 31.31 -14.95
N MET A 376 15.55 30.62 -14.25
CA MET A 376 15.57 30.53 -12.79
C MET A 376 16.56 31.49 -12.12
N ASP A 377 16.11 32.16 -11.05
CA ASP A 377 16.98 32.95 -10.18
C ASP A 377 17.88 32.08 -9.28
N GLY A 378 19.16 32.46 -9.21
CA GLY A 378 20.13 31.91 -8.26
C GLY A 378 20.99 30.73 -8.77
N ILE A 379 21.06 30.51 -10.09
CA ILE A 379 22.07 29.63 -10.70
C ILE A 379 23.43 30.36 -10.74
N PRO A 380 24.57 29.69 -10.45
CA PRO A 380 25.91 30.28 -10.57
C PRO A 380 26.24 30.75 -12.00
N GLY A 381 27.02 31.82 -12.13
CA GLY A 381 27.34 32.42 -13.44
C GLY A 381 28.01 31.47 -14.43
N ASP A 382 28.96 30.65 -13.95
CA ASP A 382 29.66 29.67 -14.78
C ASP A 382 28.71 28.56 -15.30
N ASP A 383 27.74 28.16 -14.47
CA ASP A 383 26.70 27.21 -14.85
C ASP A 383 25.72 27.80 -15.87
N VAL A 384 25.41 29.11 -15.81
CA VAL A 384 24.57 29.80 -16.80
C VAL A 384 25.22 29.77 -18.19
N GLU A 385 26.53 30.02 -18.32
CA GLU A 385 27.21 29.94 -19.62
C GLU A 385 27.35 28.49 -20.13
N ARG A 386 27.58 27.52 -19.22
CA ARG A 386 27.54 26.09 -19.54
C ARG A 386 26.16 25.64 -20.04
N LEU A 387 25.08 26.09 -19.40
CA LEU A 387 23.70 25.79 -19.80
C LEU A 387 23.37 26.40 -21.17
N LYS A 388 23.77 27.64 -21.45
CA LYS A 388 23.66 28.25 -22.80
C LYS A 388 24.39 27.43 -23.86
N SER A 389 25.59 26.95 -23.55
CA SER A 389 26.39 26.11 -24.46
C SER A 389 25.72 24.76 -24.74
N ASN A 390 25.27 24.06 -23.69
CA ASN A 390 24.54 22.78 -23.81
C ASN A 390 23.22 22.92 -24.59
N ARG A 391 22.51 24.03 -24.37
CA ARG A 391 21.31 24.41 -25.13
C ARG A 391 21.64 24.59 -26.62
N GLN A 392 22.69 25.37 -26.93
CA GLN A 392 23.05 25.64 -28.32
C GLN A 392 23.45 24.37 -29.08
N LEU A 393 24.24 23.48 -28.47
CA LEU A 393 24.55 22.16 -29.04
C LEU A 393 23.29 21.35 -29.41
N SER A 394 22.22 21.47 -28.61
CA SER A 394 20.94 20.82 -28.89
C SER A 394 20.17 21.50 -30.03
N VAL A 395 20.20 22.84 -30.11
CA VAL A 395 19.60 23.63 -31.21
C VAL A 395 20.31 23.36 -32.53
N ASP A 396 21.64 23.33 -32.54
CA ASP A 396 22.45 23.05 -33.73
C ASP A 396 22.14 21.65 -34.28
N LYS A 397 22.01 20.65 -33.40
CA LYS A 397 21.57 19.29 -33.79
C LYS A 397 20.17 19.25 -34.39
N MET A 398 19.26 20.12 -33.95
CA MET A 398 17.92 20.23 -34.54
C MET A 398 17.96 20.94 -35.90
N ALA A 399 18.85 21.91 -36.10
CA ALA A 399 19.04 22.60 -37.38
C ALA A 399 19.73 21.71 -38.44
N ASP A 400 20.76 20.94 -38.05
CA ASP A 400 21.43 19.91 -38.86
C ASP A 400 20.44 18.89 -39.46
N LEU A 401 19.33 18.63 -38.77
CA LEU A 401 18.30 17.67 -39.18
C LEU A 401 17.27 18.27 -40.18
N GLN A 402 17.21 19.59 -40.33
CA GLN A 402 16.18 20.27 -41.14
C GLN A 402 16.65 20.72 -42.54
N THR A 403 17.95 20.66 -42.85
CA THR A 403 18.53 21.41 -43.99
C THR A 403 19.00 20.55 -45.19
N SER A 404 18.69 19.24 -45.23
CA SER A 404 19.12 18.33 -46.32
C SER A 404 17.95 17.94 -47.25
N PRO A 405 18.06 18.07 -48.60
CA PRO A 405 16.96 17.80 -49.54
C PRO A 405 16.38 16.37 -49.60
N ASP A 406 17.09 15.37 -49.05
CA ASP A 406 16.65 13.96 -48.98
C ASP A 406 16.09 13.59 -47.58
N GLY A 407 15.45 14.54 -46.90
CA GLY A 407 15.20 14.51 -45.45
C GLY A 407 14.55 13.23 -44.91
N GLU A 408 13.33 12.92 -45.35
CA GLU A 408 12.50 11.85 -44.77
C GLU A 408 13.14 10.45 -44.94
N SER A 409 13.61 10.12 -46.14
CA SER A 409 14.22 8.80 -46.40
C SER A 409 15.55 8.61 -45.65
N ARG A 410 16.36 9.67 -45.50
CA ARG A 410 17.58 9.63 -44.66
C ARG A 410 17.27 9.61 -43.16
N ALA A 411 16.17 10.24 -42.73
CA ALA A 411 15.71 10.16 -41.35
C ALA A 411 15.23 8.74 -41.00
N ALA A 412 14.38 8.14 -41.84
CA ALA A 412 13.93 6.75 -41.68
C ALA A 412 15.10 5.76 -41.66
N ALA A 413 16.08 5.90 -42.56
CA ALA A 413 17.29 5.07 -42.56
C ALA A 413 18.12 5.19 -41.26
N ARG A 414 18.26 6.40 -40.69
CA ARG A 414 18.94 6.63 -39.41
C ARG A 414 18.17 6.05 -38.22
N LEU A 415 16.86 6.23 -38.19
CA LEU A 415 15.98 5.67 -37.14
C LEU A 415 15.96 4.13 -37.19
N LEU A 416 16.02 3.54 -38.40
CA LEU A 416 16.08 2.09 -38.59
C LEU A 416 17.41 1.51 -38.06
N GLU A 417 18.53 2.19 -38.29
CA GLU A 417 19.82 1.87 -37.70
C GLU A 417 19.82 2.06 -36.17
N GLN A 418 19.14 3.08 -35.66
CA GLN A 418 18.96 3.26 -34.21
C GLN A 418 18.12 2.13 -33.59
N ALA A 419 17.04 1.69 -34.24
CA ALA A 419 16.22 0.58 -33.78
C ALA A 419 17.00 -0.75 -33.75
N ARG A 420 17.84 -1.00 -34.76
CA ARG A 420 18.79 -2.14 -34.79
C ARG A 420 19.80 -2.07 -33.64
N ARG A 421 20.26 -0.88 -33.26
CA ARG A 421 21.12 -0.68 -32.08
C ARG A 421 20.37 -0.91 -30.76
N SER A 422 19.13 -0.44 -30.63
CA SER A 422 18.28 -0.71 -29.47
C SER A 422 18.07 -2.23 -29.24
N GLU A 423 17.88 -2.98 -30.33
CA GLU A 423 17.82 -4.45 -30.30
C GLU A 423 19.16 -5.07 -29.87
N ASN A 424 20.27 -4.68 -30.50
CA ASN A 424 21.61 -5.20 -30.19
C ASN A 424 22.10 -4.86 -28.77
N LEU A 425 21.61 -3.77 -28.17
CA LEU A 425 21.86 -3.38 -26.79
C LEU A 425 20.98 -4.12 -25.76
N GLY A 426 20.02 -4.94 -26.20
CA GLY A 426 19.15 -5.70 -25.32
C GLY A 426 18.17 -4.84 -24.51
N LEU A 427 17.72 -3.71 -25.07
CA LEU A 427 16.71 -2.86 -24.42
C LEU A 427 15.38 -3.62 -24.23
N PRO A 428 14.52 -3.19 -23.26
CA PRO A 428 13.23 -3.83 -23.02
C PRO A 428 12.36 -3.94 -24.28
N ASP A 429 11.63 -5.05 -24.41
CA ASP A 429 10.89 -5.43 -25.63
C ASP A 429 10.03 -4.30 -26.21
N GLU A 430 9.31 -3.58 -25.37
CA GLU A 430 8.48 -2.44 -25.77
C GLU A 430 9.30 -1.29 -26.37
N GLN A 431 10.51 -1.00 -25.86
CA GLN A 431 11.37 0.05 -26.38
C GLN A 431 11.96 -0.33 -27.74
N VAL A 432 12.31 -1.61 -27.94
CA VAL A 432 12.82 -2.10 -29.24
C VAL A 432 11.72 -2.07 -30.29
N VAL A 433 10.52 -2.57 -29.98
CA VAL A 433 9.38 -2.52 -30.92
C VAL A 433 8.92 -1.08 -31.17
N ALA A 434 8.88 -0.21 -30.15
CA ALA A 434 8.57 1.21 -30.33
C ALA A 434 9.62 1.93 -31.19
N ALA A 435 10.92 1.64 -31.04
CA ALA A 435 11.96 2.20 -31.90
C ALA A 435 11.76 1.81 -33.37
N TYR A 436 11.46 0.53 -33.68
CA TYR A 436 11.13 0.14 -35.05
C TYR A 436 9.81 0.78 -35.54
N LEU A 437 8.79 0.91 -34.68
CA LEU A 437 7.53 1.56 -35.07
C LEU A 437 7.68 3.07 -35.31
N GLY A 438 8.57 3.76 -34.59
CA GLY A 438 8.88 5.17 -34.83
C GLY A 438 9.51 5.42 -36.21
N VAL A 439 10.23 4.44 -36.78
CA VAL A 439 10.64 4.48 -38.19
C VAL A 439 9.42 4.51 -39.11
N ALA A 440 8.41 3.69 -38.80
CA ALA A 440 7.18 3.56 -39.59
C ALA A 440 6.14 4.67 -39.32
N GLU A 441 6.38 5.55 -38.34
CA GLU A 441 5.66 6.81 -38.16
C GLU A 441 6.25 7.92 -39.04
N VAL A 442 7.57 7.90 -39.26
CA VAL A 442 8.29 8.84 -40.15
C VAL A 442 8.21 8.42 -41.62
N ASP A 443 8.31 7.13 -41.92
CA ASP A 443 8.06 6.55 -43.25
C ASP A 443 7.15 5.31 -43.13
N PRO A 444 5.82 5.49 -43.26
CA PRO A 444 4.85 4.40 -43.27
C PRO A 444 5.04 3.36 -44.40
N THR A 445 5.88 3.65 -45.41
CA THR A 445 6.22 2.73 -46.50
C THR A 445 7.53 1.95 -46.27
N CYS A 446 8.25 2.20 -45.16
CA CYS A 446 9.47 1.50 -44.79
C CYS A 446 9.21 0.04 -44.35
N ALA A 447 9.12 -0.87 -45.32
CA ALA A 447 8.90 -2.30 -45.11
C ALA A 447 9.93 -2.96 -44.17
N ALA A 448 11.17 -2.45 -44.16
CA ALA A 448 12.25 -2.93 -43.31
C ALA A 448 12.00 -2.71 -41.80
N ALA A 449 11.27 -1.66 -41.43
CA ALA A 449 10.90 -1.39 -40.04
C ALA A 449 9.93 -2.43 -39.49
N PHE A 450 8.86 -2.72 -40.25
CA PHE A 450 7.88 -3.75 -39.91
C PHE A 450 8.49 -5.15 -39.85
N HIS A 451 9.41 -5.46 -40.77
CA HIS A 451 10.16 -6.72 -40.75
C HIS A 451 11.07 -6.84 -39.51
N GLY A 452 11.82 -5.78 -39.18
CA GLY A 452 12.65 -5.73 -37.98
C GLY A 452 11.85 -5.98 -36.70
N ALA A 453 10.73 -5.29 -36.53
CA ALA A 453 9.82 -5.47 -35.40
C ALA A 453 9.20 -6.88 -35.35
N SER A 454 8.73 -7.42 -36.49
CA SER A 454 8.14 -8.77 -36.55
C SER A 454 9.16 -9.84 -36.18
N ARG A 455 10.35 -9.80 -36.79
CA ARG A 455 11.47 -10.71 -36.50
C ARG A 455 11.88 -10.64 -35.03
N PHE A 456 11.94 -9.45 -34.44
CA PHE A 456 12.22 -9.29 -33.01
C PHE A 456 11.14 -9.94 -32.14
N CYS A 457 9.85 -9.68 -32.42
CA CYS A 457 8.74 -10.36 -31.76
C CYS A 457 8.82 -11.88 -31.90
N ARG A 458 9.31 -12.43 -33.01
CA ARG A 458 9.53 -13.87 -33.18
C ARG A 458 10.60 -14.43 -32.23
N TYR A 459 11.73 -13.76 -32.05
CA TYR A 459 12.74 -14.18 -31.06
C TYR A 459 12.25 -14.08 -29.61
N ARG A 460 11.33 -13.14 -29.32
CA ARG A 460 10.69 -12.96 -28.02
C ARG A 460 9.40 -13.78 -27.83
N GLN A 461 9.09 -14.68 -28.78
CA GLN A 461 7.87 -15.53 -28.81
C GLN A 461 6.53 -14.76 -28.77
N GLN A 462 6.54 -13.45 -29.08
CA GLN A 462 5.36 -12.58 -29.12
C GLN A 462 4.58 -12.75 -30.44
N HIS A 463 4.09 -13.97 -30.71
CA HIS A 463 3.70 -14.36 -32.06
C HIS A 463 2.50 -13.59 -32.64
N GLU A 464 1.49 -13.21 -31.84
CA GLU A 464 0.37 -12.38 -32.31
C GLU A 464 0.79 -10.97 -32.72
N ARG A 465 1.68 -10.35 -31.94
CA ARG A 465 2.22 -9.02 -32.24
C ARG A 465 3.03 -9.05 -33.54
N GLY A 466 3.88 -10.07 -33.68
CA GLY A 466 4.65 -10.30 -34.91
C GLY A 466 3.76 -10.57 -36.13
N TYR A 467 2.70 -11.35 -35.98
CA TYR A 467 1.70 -11.58 -37.05
C TYR A 467 1.14 -10.26 -37.60
N HIS A 468 0.62 -9.39 -36.73
CA HIS A 468 0.07 -8.10 -37.15
C HIS A 468 1.12 -7.16 -37.77
N LEU A 469 2.37 -7.22 -37.29
CA LEU A 469 3.50 -6.45 -37.84
C LEU A 469 3.88 -6.96 -39.26
N ALA A 470 3.94 -8.27 -39.48
CA ALA A 470 4.18 -8.85 -40.80
C ALA A 470 3.08 -8.49 -41.81
N VAL A 471 1.79 -8.56 -41.40
CA VAL A 471 0.65 -8.16 -42.24
C VAL A 471 0.72 -6.66 -42.60
N ARG A 472 1.13 -5.79 -41.67
CA ARG A 472 1.37 -4.35 -41.96
C ARG A 472 2.54 -4.14 -42.93
N GLY A 473 3.66 -4.83 -42.71
CA GLY A 473 4.84 -4.74 -43.56
C GLY A 473 4.58 -5.20 -45.00
N LEU A 474 3.80 -6.27 -45.20
CA LEU A 474 3.42 -6.74 -46.53
C LEU A 474 2.60 -5.69 -47.29
N LYS A 475 1.70 -4.96 -46.63
CA LYS A 475 0.97 -3.82 -47.24
C LYS A 475 1.89 -2.64 -47.55
N ALA A 476 2.85 -2.33 -46.68
CA ALA A 476 3.86 -1.30 -46.95
C ALA A 476 4.71 -1.65 -48.18
N ALA A 477 5.07 -2.93 -48.35
CA ALA A 477 5.87 -3.44 -49.46
C ALA A 477 5.17 -3.43 -50.83
N GLU A 478 3.85 -3.18 -50.88
CA GLU A 478 3.11 -2.92 -52.14
C GLU A 478 3.42 -1.52 -52.69
N SER A 479 3.91 -0.59 -51.85
CA SER A 479 4.45 0.69 -52.32
C SER A 479 5.84 0.53 -52.95
N LYS A 480 6.12 1.35 -53.96
CA LYS A 480 7.46 1.47 -54.57
C LYS A 480 8.29 2.61 -54.00
N THR A 481 7.69 3.54 -53.26
CA THR A 481 8.39 4.48 -52.37
C THR A 481 8.67 3.78 -51.04
N GLY A 482 9.72 4.18 -50.31
CA GLY A 482 10.09 3.56 -49.02
C GLY A 482 11.02 2.35 -49.10
N ARG A 483 11.62 2.06 -50.27
CA ARG A 483 12.63 1.00 -50.41
C ARG A 483 14.00 1.48 -49.91
N VAL A 484 14.61 0.72 -49.02
CA VAL A 484 16.01 0.89 -48.59
C VAL A 484 16.92 0.08 -49.51
N ASP A 485 17.98 0.70 -50.03
CA ASP A 485 18.95 0.04 -50.91
C ASP A 485 19.63 -1.15 -50.20
N GLY A 486 19.74 -2.27 -50.91
CA GLY A 486 20.27 -3.54 -50.39
C GLY A 486 19.25 -4.44 -49.68
N GLU A 487 18.07 -3.93 -49.30
CA GLU A 487 17.10 -4.68 -48.47
C GLU A 487 15.89 -5.23 -49.26
N ALA A 488 16.00 -5.32 -50.59
CA ALA A 488 14.93 -5.82 -51.47
C ALA A 488 14.37 -7.20 -51.04
N TRP A 489 15.25 -8.08 -50.53
CA TRP A 489 14.92 -9.41 -50.02
C TRP A 489 13.82 -9.41 -48.95
N ILE A 490 13.71 -8.35 -48.14
CA ILE A 490 12.64 -8.18 -47.15
C ILE A 490 11.27 -8.11 -47.83
N THR A 491 11.20 -7.40 -48.97
CA THR A 491 9.97 -7.25 -49.77
C THR A 491 9.73 -8.42 -50.73
N ASP A 492 10.79 -9.11 -51.17
CA ASP A 492 10.67 -10.25 -52.08
C ASP A 492 10.31 -11.57 -51.37
N TYR A 493 10.73 -11.76 -50.11
CA TYR A 493 10.32 -12.93 -49.32
C TYR A 493 10.31 -12.73 -47.79
N GLY A 494 11.18 -11.90 -47.20
CA GLY A 494 11.39 -11.85 -45.73
C GLY A 494 10.11 -11.62 -44.92
N LEU A 495 9.30 -10.62 -45.28
CA LEU A 495 8.01 -10.35 -44.63
C LEU A 495 6.97 -11.46 -44.77
N LEU A 496 7.01 -12.21 -45.88
CA LEU A 496 6.11 -13.33 -46.14
C LEU A 496 6.54 -14.58 -45.36
N ASP A 497 7.84 -14.74 -45.12
CA ASP A 497 8.39 -15.79 -44.24
C ASP A 497 8.03 -15.56 -42.77
N GLU A 498 8.23 -14.33 -42.26
CA GLU A 498 7.79 -13.94 -40.92
C GLU A 498 6.27 -14.16 -40.74
N LEU A 499 5.45 -13.75 -41.72
CA LEU A 499 4.01 -14.06 -41.72
C LEU A 499 3.75 -15.56 -41.59
N SER A 500 4.45 -16.39 -42.37
CA SER A 500 4.23 -17.85 -42.38
C SER A 500 4.50 -18.49 -41.01
N VAL A 501 5.57 -18.06 -40.33
CA VAL A 501 5.95 -18.60 -39.02
C VAL A 501 5.02 -18.07 -37.94
N HIS A 502 4.68 -16.77 -37.94
CA HIS A 502 3.75 -16.22 -36.98
C HIS A 502 2.34 -16.81 -37.11
N ALA A 503 1.83 -16.94 -38.34
CA ALA A 503 0.52 -17.55 -38.59
C ALA A 503 0.42 -18.99 -38.03
N TYR A 504 1.47 -19.80 -38.19
CA TYR A 504 1.54 -21.15 -37.61
C TYR A 504 1.42 -21.13 -36.08
N TRP A 505 2.23 -20.32 -35.40
CA TRP A 505 2.23 -20.24 -33.93
C TRP A 505 0.96 -19.61 -33.35
N THR A 506 0.22 -18.81 -34.13
CA THR A 506 -1.11 -18.30 -33.78
C THR A 506 -2.26 -19.22 -34.22
N GLY A 507 -1.98 -20.45 -34.64
CA GLY A 507 -3.00 -21.43 -35.08
C GLY A 507 -3.71 -21.11 -36.40
N ARG A 508 -3.27 -20.07 -37.13
CA ARG A 508 -3.79 -19.66 -38.45
C ARG A 508 -3.17 -20.52 -39.55
N TYR A 509 -3.30 -21.84 -39.41
CA TYR A 509 -2.61 -22.83 -40.24
C TYR A 509 -2.88 -22.64 -41.74
N ASP A 510 -4.10 -22.29 -42.13
CA ASP A 510 -4.46 -21.98 -43.53
C ASP A 510 -3.69 -20.78 -44.11
N GLU A 511 -3.36 -19.77 -43.30
CA GLU A 511 -2.54 -18.63 -43.73
C GLU A 511 -1.06 -18.99 -43.79
N ALA A 512 -0.56 -19.79 -42.85
CA ALA A 512 0.79 -20.35 -42.91
C ALA A 512 0.99 -21.23 -44.15
N ILE A 513 0.01 -22.10 -44.47
CA ILE A 513 -0.03 -22.92 -45.69
C ILE A 513 -0.02 -22.04 -46.94
N ARG A 514 -0.86 -20.99 -47.00
CA ARG A 514 -0.87 -20.05 -48.14
C ARG A 514 0.46 -19.32 -48.30
N ALA A 515 1.07 -18.85 -47.22
CA ALA A 515 2.34 -18.15 -47.24
C ALA A 515 3.50 -19.07 -47.68
N CYS A 516 3.61 -20.29 -47.12
CA CYS A 516 4.66 -21.24 -47.49
C CYS A 516 4.53 -21.69 -48.96
N ASN A 517 3.32 -22.02 -49.43
CA ASN A 517 3.09 -22.33 -50.85
C ASN A 517 3.46 -21.16 -51.76
N ARG A 518 3.18 -19.92 -51.34
CA ARG A 518 3.54 -18.73 -52.11
C ARG A 518 5.06 -18.54 -52.20
N LEU A 519 5.79 -18.69 -51.09
CA LEU A 519 7.27 -18.62 -51.03
C LEU A 519 7.91 -19.67 -51.95
N LEU A 520 7.49 -20.93 -51.85
CA LEU A 520 8.01 -22.05 -52.66
C LEU A 520 7.70 -21.88 -54.16
N ARG A 521 6.53 -21.32 -54.51
CA ARG A 521 6.11 -21.10 -55.91
C ARG A 521 6.76 -19.87 -56.55
N GLU A 522 7.00 -18.80 -55.80
CA GLU A 522 7.55 -17.55 -56.36
C GLU A 522 9.08 -17.62 -56.57
N GLY A 523 9.77 -18.60 -56.00
CA GLY A 523 11.16 -18.93 -56.34
C GLY A 523 12.19 -17.86 -55.99
N ARG A 524 11.84 -16.91 -55.11
CA ARG A 524 12.72 -15.80 -54.67
C ARG A 524 13.47 -16.07 -53.37
N ILE A 525 13.17 -17.19 -52.70
CA ILE A 525 13.87 -17.61 -51.49
C ILE A 525 15.23 -18.26 -51.82
N PRO A 526 16.28 -18.03 -51.01
CA PRO A 526 17.53 -18.78 -51.04
C PRO A 526 17.34 -20.31 -50.94
N GLU A 527 18.26 -21.07 -51.53
CA GLU A 527 18.17 -22.54 -51.59
C GLU A 527 18.15 -23.21 -50.21
N ASP A 528 18.92 -22.68 -49.25
CA ASP A 528 18.96 -23.14 -47.86
C ASP A 528 17.64 -22.89 -47.10
N MET A 529 16.84 -21.92 -47.55
CA MET A 529 15.52 -21.66 -46.96
C MET A 529 14.44 -22.62 -47.48
N ILE A 530 14.63 -23.30 -48.62
CA ILE A 530 13.61 -24.15 -49.26
C ILE A 530 13.16 -25.29 -48.35
N GLU A 531 14.09 -26.04 -47.77
CA GLU A 531 13.77 -27.17 -46.88
C GLU A 531 13.02 -26.71 -45.62
N ARG A 532 13.45 -25.59 -45.03
CA ARG A 532 12.78 -25.00 -43.86
C ARG A 532 11.35 -24.55 -44.19
N VAL A 533 11.11 -23.91 -45.34
CA VAL A 533 9.75 -23.51 -45.75
C VAL A 533 8.88 -24.71 -46.11
N ALA A 534 9.44 -25.76 -46.72
CA ALA A 534 8.73 -27.02 -46.97
C ALA A 534 8.35 -27.74 -45.66
N ASN A 535 9.21 -27.71 -44.64
CA ASN A 535 8.90 -28.21 -43.31
C ASN A 535 7.84 -27.35 -42.60
N ASN A 536 7.90 -26.01 -42.68
CA ASN A 536 6.86 -25.12 -42.16
C ASN A 536 5.49 -25.39 -42.81
N LEU A 537 5.45 -25.61 -44.14
CA LEU A 537 4.25 -26.02 -44.86
C LEU A 537 3.69 -27.34 -44.32
N ARG A 538 4.56 -28.35 -44.16
CA ARG A 538 4.18 -29.66 -43.62
C ARG A 538 3.61 -29.55 -42.20
N PHE A 539 4.31 -28.87 -41.28
CA PHE A 539 3.84 -28.67 -39.91
C PHE A 539 2.50 -27.92 -39.87
N SER A 540 2.31 -26.94 -40.76
CA SER A 540 1.03 -26.22 -40.86
C SER A 540 -0.11 -27.12 -41.36
N SER A 541 0.14 -27.98 -42.35
CA SER A 541 -0.84 -28.98 -42.80
C SER A 541 -1.15 -30.05 -41.73
N GLU A 542 -0.15 -30.50 -40.98
CA GLU A 542 -0.34 -31.42 -39.83
C GLU A 542 -1.10 -30.73 -38.68
N GLY A 543 -0.82 -29.45 -38.42
CA GLY A 543 -1.52 -28.61 -37.44
C GLY A 543 -2.99 -28.39 -37.79
N LEU A 544 -3.28 -28.05 -39.05
CA LEU A 544 -4.64 -27.93 -39.59
C LEU A 544 -5.40 -29.27 -39.45
N ALA A 545 -4.80 -30.37 -39.90
CA ALA A 545 -5.41 -31.70 -39.79
C ALA A 545 -5.64 -32.14 -38.33
N ARG A 546 -4.81 -31.69 -37.38
CA ARG A 546 -5.02 -31.91 -35.95
C ARG A 546 -6.19 -31.07 -35.42
N ALA A 547 -6.28 -29.80 -35.80
CA ALA A 547 -7.39 -28.92 -35.43
C ALA A 547 -8.75 -29.47 -35.93
N THR A 548 -8.82 -29.91 -37.19
CA THR A 548 -10.04 -30.54 -37.76
C THR A 548 -10.40 -31.86 -37.06
N ARG A 549 -9.43 -32.60 -36.50
CA ARG A 549 -9.71 -33.80 -35.69
C ARG A 549 -10.13 -33.50 -34.25
N GLN A 550 -9.80 -32.32 -33.71
CA GLN A 550 -10.29 -31.89 -32.40
C GLN A 550 -11.72 -31.37 -32.46
N SER A 551 -12.23 -30.93 -33.62
CA SER A 551 -13.53 -30.27 -33.70
C SER A 551 -14.76 -31.20 -33.64
N SER A 552 -14.58 -32.52 -33.66
CA SER A 552 -15.70 -33.48 -33.53
C SER A 552 -15.97 -33.94 -32.09
N GLN A 553 -15.26 -33.40 -31.10
CA GLN A 553 -15.41 -33.76 -29.69
C GLN A 553 -15.83 -32.52 -28.89
N ILE A 554 -16.91 -32.63 -28.10
CA ILE A 554 -17.37 -31.53 -27.24
C ILE A 554 -16.37 -31.33 -26.09
N PRO A 555 -15.76 -30.15 -25.94
CA PRO A 555 -14.83 -29.90 -24.83
C PRO A 555 -15.52 -29.92 -23.47
N LYS A 556 -14.81 -30.39 -22.44
CA LYS A 556 -15.22 -30.33 -21.04
C LYS A 556 -15.07 -28.92 -20.44
N THR A 557 -15.69 -27.94 -21.08
CA THR A 557 -15.61 -26.52 -20.72
C THR A 557 -17.00 -25.94 -20.58
N PHE A 558 -17.30 -25.37 -19.41
CA PHE A 558 -18.45 -24.50 -19.20
C PHE A 558 -18.12 -23.06 -19.60
N HIS A 559 -19.08 -22.37 -20.19
CA HIS A 559 -18.99 -20.98 -20.61
C HIS A 559 -20.14 -20.19 -19.97
N PHE A 560 -19.78 -19.08 -19.32
CA PHE A 560 -20.72 -18.12 -18.75
C PHE A 560 -20.36 -16.70 -19.25
N ILE A 561 -21.35 -15.81 -19.41
CA ILE A 561 -21.13 -14.43 -19.88
C ILE A 561 -21.72 -13.45 -18.85
N ILE A 562 -20.92 -12.50 -18.37
CA ILE A 562 -21.36 -11.40 -17.49
C ILE A 562 -20.90 -10.05 -18.04
N ALA A 563 -21.80 -9.06 -18.05
CA ALA A 563 -21.52 -7.74 -18.61
C ALA A 563 -22.33 -6.65 -17.88
N SER A 564 -21.87 -5.41 -17.98
CA SER A 564 -22.57 -4.25 -17.40
C SER A 564 -23.38 -3.47 -18.45
N ASN A 565 -24.41 -2.75 -17.99
CA ASN A 565 -25.10 -1.72 -18.79
C ASN A 565 -24.27 -0.43 -18.89
N ASP A 566 -23.35 -0.22 -17.95
CA ASP A 566 -22.48 0.96 -17.87
C ASP A 566 -21.02 0.50 -18.05
N PRO A 567 -20.25 1.04 -19.03
CA PRO A 567 -18.85 0.66 -19.22
C PRO A 567 -17.93 1.08 -18.05
N ASP A 568 -18.37 2.03 -17.21
CA ASP A 568 -17.60 2.56 -16.10
C ASP A 568 -17.96 1.92 -14.73
N GLU A 569 -19.12 1.24 -14.58
CA GLU A 569 -19.43 0.39 -13.41
C GLU A 569 -19.27 -1.11 -13.75
N PRO A 570 -18.29 -1.83 -13.14
CA PRO A 570 -18.11 -3.25 -13.41
C PRO A 570 -19.25 -4.11 -12.82
N PRO A 571 -19.63 -5.21 -13.50
CA PRO A 571 -20.80 -5.99 -13.10
C PRO A 571 -20.58 -6.68 -11.74
N ARG A 572 -21.60 -6.66 -10.88
CA ARG A 572 -21.50 -7.19 -9.52
C ARG A 572 -21.66 -8.71 -9.51
N PHE A 573 -20.70 -9.42 -8.94
CA PHE A 573 -20.74 -10.87 -8.85
C PHE A 573 -21.50 -11.33 -7.59
N SER A 574 -22.69 -11.90 -7.79
CA SER A 574 -23.60 -12.31 -6.71
C SER A 574 -23.34 -13.74 -6.20
N LEU A 575 -24.01 -14.09 -5.10
CA LEU A 575 -24.03 -15.47 -4.58
C LEU A 575 -24.62 -16.47 -5.60
N ILE A 576 -25.64 -16.07 -6.37
CA ILE A 576 -26.21 -16.91 -7.42
C ILE A 576 -25.17 -17.21 -8.50
N ASN A 577 -24.42 -16.19 -8.92
CA ASN A 577 -23.41 -16.36 -9.97
C ASN A 577 -22.26 -17.29 -9.51
N TYR A 578 -21.92 -17.26 -8.23
CA TYR A 578 -21.00 -18.21 -7.62
C TYR A 578 -21.59 -19.63 -7.56
N LEU A 579 -22.84 -19.78 -7.12
CA LEU A 579 -23.51 -21.08 -7.03
C LEU A 579 -23.73 -21.73 -8.41
N ALA A 580 -23.99 -20.95 -9.46
CA ALA A 580 -24.07 -21.42 -10.84
C ALA A 580 -22.74 -22.09 -11.27
N VAL A 581 -21.62 -21.38 -11.12
CA VAL A 581 -20.30 -21.91 -11.54
C VAL A 581 -19.80 -23.02 -10.63
N ARG A 582 -20.02 -22.93 -9.30
CA ARG A 582 -19.63 -24.00 -8.36
C ARG A 582 -20.45 -25.27 -8.58
N SER A 583 -21.77 -25.18 -8.73
CA SER A 583 -22.58 -26.36 -9.01
C SER A 583 -22.21 -27.01 -10.34
N ALA A 584 -21.87 -26.22 -11.37
CA ALA A 584 -21.34 -26.74 -12.62
C ALA A 584 -19.99 -27.47 -12.45
N LEU A 585 -19.01 -26.88 -11.76
CA LEU A 585 -17.69 -27.50 -11.56
C LEU A 585 -17.71 -28.70 -10.60
N ASP A 586 -18.36 -28.56 -9.43
CA ASP A 586 -18.32 -29.55 -8.34
C ASP A 586 -19.12 -30.83 -8.64
N LEU A 587 -19.94 -30.83 -9.70
CA LEU A 587 -20.61 -32.02 -10.24
C LEU A 587 -19.88 -32.65 -11.42
N ASN A 588 -18.88 -31.99 -12.00
CA ASN A 588 -18.30 -32.36 -13.30
C ASN A 588 -16.77 -32.48 -13.22
N GLU A 589 -16.31 -33.61 -12.67
CA GLU A 589 -14.89 -33.88 -12.49
C GLU A 589 -14.09 -33.80 -13.80
N GLY A 590 -13.00 -33.03 -13.78
CA GLY A 590 -12.14 -32.78 -14.93
C GLY A 590 -12.75 -31.86 -16.00
N PHE A 591 -13.80 -31.09 -15.66
CA PHE A 591 -14.25 -29.96 -16.45
C PHE A 591 -13.63 -28.66 -15.91
N LYS A 592 -13.59 -27.63 -16.77
CA LYS A 592 -13.22 -26.25 -16.39
C LYS A 592 -14.36 -25.28 -16.71
N ALA A 593 -14.29 -24.05 -16.20
CA ALA A 593 -15.21 -22.98 -16.55
C ALA A 593 -14.44 -21.75 -17.06
N VAL A 594 -15.00 -21.09 -18.07
CA VAL A 594 -14.49 -19.87 -18.71
C VAL A 594 -15.54 -18.77 -18.53
N ILE A 595 -15.15 -17.67 -17.91
CA ILE A 595 -16.02 -16.52 -17.67
C ILE A 595 -15.66 -15.42 -18.66
N HIS A 596 -16.59 -15.14 -19.58
CA HIS A 596 -16.50 -14.05 -20.55
C HIS A 596 -17.05 -12.77 -19.93
N CYS A 597 -16.25 -11.70 -19.88
CA CYS A 597 -16.60 -10.47 -19.14
C CYS A 597 -16.38 -9.15 -19.89
N ASP A 598 -17.30 -8.20 -19.69
CA ASP A 598 -17.29 -6.86 -20.30
C ASP A 598 -17.94 -5.81 -19.34
N PRO A 599 -17.15 -5.09 -18.51
CA PRO A 599 -15.77 -5.38 -18.09
C PRO A 599 -15.70 -6.50 -17.02
N GLU A 600 -14.52 -6.74 -16.43
CA GLU A 600 -14.34 -7.77 -15.40
C GLU A 600 -15.19 -7.50 -14.13
N PRO A 601 -15.94 -8.49 -13.62
CA PRO A 601 -16.81 -8.31 -12.46
C PRO A 601 -16.05 -8.07 -11.15
N GLN A 602 -16.78 -7.60 -10.13
CA GLN A 602 -16.24 -7.37 -8.79
C GLN A 602 -17.17 -7.89 -7.68
N GLY A 603 -16.59 -8.24 -6.54
CA GLY A 603 -17.31 -8.68 -5.33
C GLY A 603 -16.61 -9.86 -4.63
N PRO A 604 -16.91 -10.12 -3.35
CA PRO A 604 -16.24 -11.17 -2.58
C PRO A 604 -16.40 -12.57 -3.22
N TYR A 605 -17.57 -12.83 -3.81
CA TYR A 605 -17.84 -14.07 -4.53
C TYR A 605 -17.05 -14.19 -5.84
N TRP A 606 -16.63 -13.08 -6.47
CA TRP A 606 -15.68 -13.10 -7.59
C TRP A 606 -14.28 -13.45 -7.08
N ASP A 607 -13.83 -12.81 -6.00
CA ASP A 607 -12.50 -13.06 -5.42
C ASP A 607 -12.30 -14.51 -4.98
N MET A 608 -13.37 -15.18 -4.51
CA MET A 608 -13.36 -16.62 -4.21
C MET A 608 -13.35 -17.53 -5.45
N LEU A 609 -13.91 -17.08 -6.59
CA LEU A 609 -14.08 -17.91 -7.79
C LEU A 609 -12.95 -17.73 -8.81
N LYS A 610 -12.43 -16.50 -8.97
CA LYS A 610 -11.54 -16.09 -10.07
C LYS A 610 -10.21 -16.84 -10.16
N GLY A 611 -9.78 -17.50 -9.08
CA GLY A 611 -8.61 -18.40 -9.06
C GLY A 611 -8.91 -19.84 -9.52
N SER A 612 -10.16 -20.17 -9.88
CA SER A 612 -10.63 -21.51 -10.27
C SER A 612 -11.32 -21.55 -11.64
N VAL A 613 -11.24 -20.46 -12.41
CA VAL A 613 -11.87 -20.29 -13.72
C VAL A 613 -10.90 -19.56 -14.67
N ASP A 614 -11.03 -19.83 -15.97
CA ASP A 614 -10.40 -18.99 -16.99
C ASP A 614 -11.21 -17.69 -17.13
N ILE A 615 -10.54 -16.55 -17.36
CA ILE A 615 -11.19 -15.24 -17.50
C ILE A 615 -10.88 -14.68 -18.89
N VAL A 616 -11.91 -14.39 -19.68
CA VAL A 616 -11.81 -13.83 -21.03
C VAL A 616 -12.48 -12.47 -21.05
N ARG A 617 -11.68 -11.39 -21.06
CA ARG A 617 -12.21 -10.04 -21.28
C ARG A 617 -12.59 -9.90 -22.75
N THR A 618 -13.83 -9.51 -23.02
CA THR A 618 -14.43 -9.42 -24.35
C THR A 618 -15.17 -8.10 -24.53
N THR A 619 -15.93 -7.93 -25.61
CA THR A 619 -16.79 -6.76 -25.83
C THR A 619 -18.10 -7.19 -26.44
N LEU A 620 -19.22 -6.81 -25.81
CA LEU A 620 -20.55 -7.21 -26.27
C LEU A 620 -20.85 -6.74 -27.70
N PRO A 621 -21.37 -7.62 -28.58
CA PRO A 621 -21.63 -7.28 -29.98
C PRO A 621 -22.78 -6.26 -30.10
N LYS A 622 -22.44 -5.00 -30.38
CA LYS A 622 -23.42 -3.91 -30.63
C LYS A 622 -24.18 -4.08 -31.96
N ARG A 623 -23.69 -4.94 -32.85
CA ARG A 623 -24.34 -5.36 -34.11
C ARG A 623 -24.09 -6.86 -34.34
N VAL A 624 -25.01 -7.51 -35.05
CA VAL A 624 -24.85 -8.88 -35.59
C VAL A 624 -25.12 -8.84 -37.10
N PHE A 625 -24.12 -9.22 -37.89
CA PHE A 625 -24.03 -8.81 -39.30
C PHE A 625 -24.33 -7.31 -39.45
N ASP A 626 -25.35 -6.94 -40.24
CA ASP A 626 -25.78 -5.56 -40.41
C ASP A 626 -26.84 -5.08 -39.41
N ARG A 627 -27.37 -5.94 -38.53
CA ARG A 627 -28.46 -5.60 -37.60
C ARG A 627 -27.91 -4.98 -36.31
N PRO A 628 -28.49 -3.89 -35.79
CA PRO A 628 -28.18 -3.42 -34.44
C PRO A 628 -28.72 -4.40 -33.38
N VAL A 629 -28.06 -4.45 -32.23
CA VAL A 629 -28.47 -5.26 -31.08
C VAL A 629 -28.39 -4.38 -29.84
N ASP A 630 -29.51 -3.79 -29.43
CA ASP A 630 -29.50 -2.71 -28.42
C ASP A 630 -29.62 -3.23 -26.98
N LEU A 631 -30.40 -4.29 -26.77
CA LEU A 631 -30.63 -4.92 -25.46
C LEU A 631 -29.49 -5.89 -25.10
N ILE A 632 -28.95 -5.80 -23.89
CA ILE A 632 -27.83 -6.65 -23.44
C ILE A 632 -28.17 -8.14 -23.49
N ALA A 633 -29.39 -8.57 -23.13
CA ALA A 633 -29.82 -9.96 -23.27
C ALA A 633 -29.55 -10.52 -24.68
N HIS A 634 -29.99 -9.79 -25.72
CA HIS A 634 -29.73 -10.17 -27.11
C HIS A 634 -28.24 -10.07 -27.52
N ARG A 635 -27.44 -9.20 -26.89
CA ARG A 635 -25.98 -9.18 -27.11
C ARG A 635 -25.30 -10.42 -26.53
N VAL A 636 -25.76 -10.88 -25.36
CA VAL A 636 -25.32 -12.15 -24.73
C VAL A 636 -25.80 -13.35 -25.56
N ASP A 637 -26.99 -13.30 -26.16
CA ASP A 637 -27.48 -14.32 -27.10
C ASP A 637 -26.58 -14.44 -28.35
N VAL A 638 -26.11 -13.33 -28.92
CA VAL A 638 -25.16 -13.35 -30.04
C VAL A 638 -23.78 -13.85 -29.58
N LEU A 639 -23.29 -13.39 -28.42
CA LEU A 639 -21.96 -13.77 -27.92
C LEU A 639 -21.88 -15.24 -27.51
N ARG A 640 -22.92 -15.82 -26.85
CA ARG A 640 -22.91 -17.26 -26.48
C ARG A 640 -22.81 -18.17 -27.70
N MET A 641 -23.41 -17.77 -28.83
CA MET A 641 -23.28 -18.48 -30.10
C MET A 641 -21.88 -18.36 -30.70
N GLN A 642 -21.27 -17.17 -30.66
CA GLN A 642 -19.89 -16.97 -31.14
C GLN A 642 -18.89 -17.81 -30.34
N VAL A 643 -18.99 -17.79 -29.01
CA VAL A 643 -18.17 -18.61 -28.10
C VAL A 643 -18.28 -20.11 -28.40
N LEU A 644 -19.49 -20.64 -28.54
CA LEU A 644 -19.67 -22.07 -28.84
C LEU A 644 -19.32 -22.44 -30.28
N LEU A 645 -19.42 -21.53 -31.25
CA LEU A 645 -18.95 -21.76 -32.61
C LEU A 645 -17.41 -21.82 -32.68
N GLU A 646 -16.70 -21.00 -31.91
CA GLU A 646 -15.24 -20.97 -31.90
C GLU A 646 -14.62 -22.05 -31.00
N HIS A 647 -15.16 -22.24 -29.80
CA HIS A 647 -14.56 -23.09 -28.76
C HIS A 647 -15.35 -24.37 -28.47
N GLY A 648 -16.65 -24.41 -28.78
CA GLY A 648 -17.55 -25.48 -28.33
C GLY A 648 -17.73 -25.51 -26.81
N GLY A 649 -18.26 -26.62 -26.29
CA GLY A 649 -18.43 -26.87 -24.86
C GLY A 649 -19.89 -26.79 -24.42
N ILE A 650 -20.10 -26.34 -23.18
CA ILE A 650 -21.41 -26.14 -22.56
C ILE A 650 -21.56 -24.66 -22.22
N TYR A 651 -22.60 -24.00 -22.71
CA TYR A 651 -23.02 -22.68 -22.21
C TYR A 651 -24.11 -22.84 -21.14
N LEU A 652 -24.01 -22.05 -20.06
CA LEU A 652 -25.05 -21.87 -19.05
C LEU A 652 -25.24 -20.38 -18.76
N ASP A 653 -26.48 -19.94 -18.59
CA ASP A 653 -26.77 -18.61 -18.05
C ASP A 653 -26.43 -18.52 -16.54
N PHE A 654 -26.16 -17.31 -16.06
CA PHE A 654 -25.58 -17.04 -14.74
C PHE A 654 -26.58 -17.15 -13.57
N ASP A 655 -27.85 -17.34 -13.88
CA ASP A 655 -28.98 -17.65 -13.00
C ASP A 655 -29.43 -19.10 -13.19
N THR A 656 -28.46 -20.03 -13.14
CA THR A 656 -28.69 -21.48 -13.15
C THR A 656 -28.14 -22.14 -11.88
N ILE A 657 -28.60 -23.36 -11.58
CA ILE A 657 -27.97 -24.23 -10.57
C ILE A 657 -28.00 -25.69 -11.02
N CYS A 658 -26.86 -26.37 -10.96
CA CYS A 658 -26.73 -27.77 -11.42
C CYS A 658 -27.06 -28.78 -10.31
N GLN A 659 -27.69 -29.90 -10.70
CA GLN A 659 -28.05 -31.03 -9.85
C GLN A 659 -27.28 -32.32 -10.23
N LYS A 660 -27.01 -32.55 -11.53
CA LYS A 660 -26.31 -33.74 -12.07
C LYS A 660 -25.05 -33.38 -12.89
N PRO A 661 -24.13 -34.35 -13.12
CA PRO A 661 -23.08 -34.23 -14.12
C PRO A 661 -23.63 -34.19 -15.55
N PHE A 662 -23.06 -33.33 -16.40
CA PHE A 662 -23.41 -33.14 -17.82
C PHE A 662 -22.71 -34.14 -18.76
N ALA A 663 -21.76 -34.94 -18.26
CA ALA A 663 -21.02 -35.92 -19.06
C ALA A 663 -21.87 -36.86 -19.96
N PRO A 664 -23.08 -37.32 -19.55
CA PRO A 664 -23.97 -38.14 -20.41
C PRO A 664 -24.55 -37.42 -21.65
N LEU A 665 -24.33 -36.10 -21.76
CA LEU A 665 -24.81 -35.25 -22.85
C LEU A 665 -23.70 -34.94 -23.87
N LEU A 666 -22.45 -35.37 -23.63
CA LEU A 666 -21.29 -35.07 -24.48
C LEU A 666 -21.11 -36.10 -25.63
N ASP A 667 -22.19 -36.39 -26.36
CA ASP A 667 -22.20 -37.41 -27.42
C ASP A 667 -21.66 -36.95 -28.79
N GLY A 668 -21.39 -35.65 -28.94
CA GLY A 668 -20.91 -35.04 -30.19
C GLY A 668 -21.98 -34.28 -30.99
N SER A 669 -23.26 -34.38 -30.60
CA SER A 669 -24.34 -33.57 -31.17
C SER A 669 -24.41 -32.17 -30.54
N VAL A 670 -25.20 -31.26 -31.13
CA VAL A 670 -25.68 -30.07 -30.40
C VAL A 670 -26.84 -30.49 -29.52
N VAL A 671 -26.84 -30.10 -28.24
CA VAL A 671 -27.94 -30.41 -27.29
C VAL A 671 -28.63 -29.13 -26.84
N LEU A 672 -29.97 -29.14 -26.89
CA LEU A 672 -30.85 -28.08 -26.41
C LEU A 672 -32.02 -28.69 -25.64
N GLY A 673 -32.52 -27.99 -24.61
CA GLY A 673 -33.74 -28.37 -23.91
C GLY A 673 -34.99 -27.70 -24.47
N ARG A 674 -36.11 -28.42 -24.42
CA ARG A 674 -37.44 -27.88 -24.71
C ARG A 674 -37.97 -27.04 -23.54
N GLU A 675 -38.43 -25.83 -23.81
CA GLU A 675 -39.20 -25.03 -22.84
C GLU A 675 -40.70 -25.34 -22.97
N GLU A 676 -41.37 -25.48 -21.83
CA GLU A 676 -42.81 -25.80 -21.73
C GLU A 676 -43.51 -24.90 -20.70
N VAL A 677 -44.78 -24.62 -20.94
CA VAL A 677 -45.66 -23.86 -20.03
C VAL A 677 -46.99 -24.59 -19.82
N PRO A 678 -47.72 -24.34 -18.71
CA PRO A 678 -49.06 -24.90 -18.50
C PRO A 678 -50.02 -24.60 -19.67
N ASP A 679 -50.88 -25.56 -20.00
CA ASP A 679 -51.87 -25.42 -21.08
C ASP A 679 -53.27 -24.97 -20.60
N GLY A 680 -53.49 -24.89 -19.28
CA GLY A 680 -54.77 -24.55 -18.66
C GLY A 680 -55.77 -25.71 -18.54
N ALA A 681 -55.47 -26.88 -19.11
CA ALA A 681 -56.24 -28.12 -18.99
C ALA A 681 -55.62 -29.14 -18.01
N GLY A 682 -54.50 -28.77 -17.38
CA GLY A 682 -53.71 -29.64 -16.49
C GLY A 682 -52.55 -30.36 -17.19
N GLY A 683 -52.33 -30.09 -18.48
CA GLY A 683 -51.15 -30.53 -19.23
C GLY A 683 -50.15 -29.39 -19.43
N ARG A 684 -49.27 -29.58 -20.42
CA ARG A 684 -48.24 -28.61 -20.81
C ARG A 684 -48.16 -28.50 -22.33
N ARG A 685 -47.78 -27.31 -22.80
CA ARG A 685 -47.54 -27.02 -24.21
C ARG A 685 -46.11 -26.50 -24.42
N PRO A 686 -45.44 -26.86 -25.53
CA PRO A 686 -44.11 -26.36 -25.84
C PRO A 686 -44.12 -24.86 -26.18
N VAL A 687 -43.00 -24.21 -25.90
CA VAL A 687 -42.69 -22.83 -26.33
C VAL A 687 -41.60 -22.83 -27.42
N GLY A 688 -40.61 -23.71 -27.29
CA GLY A 688 -39.53 -23.91 -28.26
C GLY A 688 -38.30 -24.55 -27.60
N LEU A 689 -37.09 -24.26 -28.10
CA LEU A 689 -35.83 -24.78 -27.58
C LEU A 689 -35.00 -23.65 -26.96
N CYS A 690 -34.85 -23.62 -25.63
CA CYS A 690 -34.36 -22.45 -24.92
C CYS A 690 -32.82 -22.38 -24.85
N ASN A 691 -32.25 -21.19 -25.07
CA ASN A 691 -30.81 -20.95 -25.20
C ASN A 691 -30.06 -20.75 -23.87
N ALA A 692 -30.73 -20.84 -22.72
CA ALA A 692 -30.11 -20.74 -21.39
C ALA A 692 -29.25 -21.97 -21.00
N THR A 693 -29.32 -23.05 -21.79
CA THR A 693 -28.41 -24.19 -21.72
C THR A 693 -28.18 -24.71 -23.13
N ILE A 694 -26.94 -24.69 -23.61
CA ILE A 694 -26.54 -25.14 -24.95
C ILE A 694 -25.29 -25.99 -24.82
N ILE A 695 -25.25 -27.14 -25.49
CA ILE A 695 -24.05 -27.99 -25.57
C ILE A 695 -23.70 -28.16 -27.05
N ALA A 696 -22.44 -27.99 -27.46
CA ALA A 696 -22.05 -28.15 -28.86
C ALA A 696 -20.55 -28.44 -29.06
N PRO A 697 -20.16 -29.22 -30.08
CA PRO A 697 -18.77 -29.22 -30.57
C PRO A 697 -18.44 -27.86 -31.25
N PRO A 698 -17.17 -27.45 -31.29
CA PRO A 698 -16.77 -26.25 -32.02
C PRO A 698 -17.07 -26.39 -33.52
N GLY A 699 -17.53 -25.31 -34.15
CA GLY A 699 -17.93 -25.30 -35.56
C GLY A 699 -19.24 -26.04 -35.88
N ALA A 700 -20.04 -26.41 -34.87
CA ALA A 700 -21.28 -27.17 -35.05
C ALA A 700 -22.24 -26.55 -36.10
N GLU A 701 -22.68 -27.36 -37.07
CA GLU A 701 -23.51 -26.86 -38.17
C GLU A 701 -24.87 -26.32 -37.72
N PHE A 702 -25.50 -26.91 -36.70
CA PHE A 702 -26.75 -26.38 -36.16
C PHE A 702 -26.58 -24.95 -35.60
N LEU A 703 -25.50 -24.69 -34.85
CA LEU A 703 -25.19 -23.35 -34.36
C LEU A 703 -24.85 -22.40 -35.51
N ARG A 704 -24.20 -22.89 -36.58
CA ARG A 704 -23.90 -22.08 -37.78
C ARG A 704 -25.19 -21.64 -38.48
N LEU A 705 -26.14 -22.55 -38.68
CA LEU A 705 -27.45 -22.23 -39.29
C LEU A 705 -28.25 -21.27 -38.42
N TRP A 706 -28.31 -21.49 -37.10
CA TRP A 706 -29.00 -20.62 -36.16
C TRP A 706 -28.33 -19.23 -36.05
N TYR A 707 -27.00 -19.14 -36.15
CA TYR A 707 -26.30 -17.87 -36.16
C TYR A 707 -26.60 -17.07 -37.45
N GLU A 708 -26.63 -17.72 -38.61
CA GLU A 708 -26.99 -17.09 -39.89
C GLU A 708 -28.40 -16.46 -39.89
N GLU A 709 -29.37 -17.03 -39.17
CA GLU A 709 -30.72 -16.47 -39.02
C GLU A 709 -30.72 -15.05 -38.40
N TYR A 710 -29.70 -14.66 -37.63
CA TYR A 710 -29.58 -13.30 -37.08
C TYR A 710 -29.38 -12.22 -38.18
N ARG A 711 -29.15 -12.57 -39.45
CA ARG A 711 -29.31 -11.61 -40.57
C ARG A 711 -30.73 -11.04 -40.68
N SER A 712 -31.72 -11.77 -40.17
CA SER A 712 -33.12 -11.35 -40.07
C SER A 712 -33.48 -10.72 -38.71
N PHE A 713 -32.52 -10.49 -37.81
CA PHE A 713 -32.76 -10.08 -36.43
C PHE A 713 -33.60 -8.80 -36.30
N VAL A 714 -34.62 -8.89 -35.45
CA VAL A 714 -35.65 -7.87 -35.18
C VAL A 714 -36.08 -7.91 -33.70
N GLY A 715 -35.13 -7.73 -32.78
CA GLY A 715 -35.39 -7.62 -31.34
C GLY A 715 -35.25 -6.17 -30.83
N GLY A 716 -36.27 -5.67 -30.13
CA GLY A 716 -36.30 -4.34 -29.52
C GLY A 716 -37.02 -4.33 -28.16
N PRO A 717 -37.08 -3.18 -27.45
CA PRO A 717 -37.58 -3.10 -26.07
C PRO A 717 -39.07 -3.42 -25.86
N SER A 718 -39.87 -3.51 -26.93
CA SER A 718 -41.30 -3.75 -26.87
C SER A 718 -41.82 -4.45 -28.14
N GLY A 719 -42.46 -5.62 -27.97
CA GLY A 719 -43.11 -6.36 -29.05
C GLY A 719 -42.99 -7.89 -28.93
N ASP A 720 -43.85 -8.61 -29.65
CA ASP A 720 -44.13 -10.05 -29.51
C ASP A 720 -43.00 -11.02 -29.94
N ALA A 721 -41.77 -10.50 -30.12
CA ALA A 721 -40.63 -11.23 -30.66
C ALA A 721 -39.48 -11.47 -29.65
N TRP A 722 -39.68 -11.15 -28.36
CA TRP A 722 -38.64 -11.26 -27.32
C TRP A 722 -37.90 -12.61 -27.31
N ASN A 723 -38.64 -13.74 -27.28
CA ASN A 723 -38.03 -15.07 -27.29
C ASN A 723 -37.89 -15.67 -28.71
N LYS A 724 -38.04 -14.86 -29.77
CA LYS A 724 -38.03 -15.38 -31.16
C LYS A 724 -36.69 -16.01 -31.51
N PHE A 725 -35.59 -15.27 -31.37
CA PHE A 725 -34.26 -15.76 -31.78
C PHE A 725 -33.61 -16.69 -30.75
N SER A 726 -34.00 -16.58 -29.48
CA SER A 726 -33.50 -17.38 -28.36
C SER A 726 -34.27 -18.69 -28.09
N VAL A 727 -35.53 -18.80 -28.54
CA VAL A 727 -36.40 -19.98 -28.26
C VAL A 727 -37.16 -20.51 -29.48
N GLN A 728 -37.72 -19.65 -30.32
CA GLN A 728 -38.58 -20.08 -31.45
C GLN A 728 -37.80 -20.50 -32.70
N VAL A 729 -36.78 -19.73 -33.10
CA VAL A 729 -35.88 -20.02 -34.24
C VAL A 729 -35.15 -21.36 -34.08
N PRO A 730 -34.52 -21.71 -32.93
CA PRO A 730 -33.88 -23.01 -32.78
C PRO A 730 -34.90 -24.17 -32.85
N GLN A 731 -36.15 -23.99 -32.39
CA GLN A 731 -37.20 -25.01 -32.59
C GLN A 731 -37.50 -25.22 -34.09
N ALA A 732 -37.73 -24.14 -34.84
CA ALA A 732 -38.00 -24.23 -36.29
C ALA A 732 -36.82 -24.85 -37.07
N LEU A 733 -35.57 -24.56 -36.67
CA LEU A 733 -34.38 -25.19 -37.25
C LEU A 733 -34.23 -26.66 -36.85
N ALA A 734 -34.65 -27.05 -35.64
CA ALA A 734 -34.66 -28.44 -35.22
C ALA A 734 -35.72 -29.27 -35.98
N ASP A 735 -36.89 -28.69 -36.26
CA ASP A 735 -37.93 -29.32 -37.08
C ASP A 735 -37.49 -29.48 -38.54
N ALA A 736 -36.68 -28.54 -39.07
CA ALA A 736 -36.11 -28.62 -40.41
C ALA A 736 -34.86 -29.52 -40.52
N HIS A 737 -34.03 -29.58 -39.48
CA HIS A 737 -32.75 -30.31 -39.44
C HIS A 737 -32.62 -31.22 -38.20
N PRO A 738 -33.54 -32.18 -37.97
CA PRO A 738 -33.61 -32.98 -36.72
C PRO A 738 -32.44 -33.97 -36.52
N HIS A 739 -31.50 -34.05 -37.47
CA HIS A 739 -30.28 -34.85 -37.38
C HIS A 739 -29.07 -34.06 -36.90
N LEU A 740 -29.18 -32.73 -36.76
CA LEU A 740 -28.09 -31.85 -36.30
C LEU A 740 -28.17 -31.48 -34.81
N VAL A 741 -29.29 -31.80 -34.15
CA VAL A 741 -29.56 -31.43 -32.75
C VAL A 741 -30.27 -32.55 -31.99
N ARG A 742 -29.81 -32.82 -30.77
CA ARG A 742 -30.47 -33.64 -29.74
C ARG A 742 -31.36 -32.73 -28.89
N ILE A 743 -32.65 -33.07 -28.80
CA ILE A 743 -33.62 -32.33 -27.97
C ILE A 743 -33.82 -33.07 -26.65
N GLU A 744 -33.48 -32.41 -25.55
CA GLU A 744 -33.78 -32.85 -24.19
C GLU A 744 -35.21 -32.39 -23.77
N PRO A 745 -35.94 -33.18 -22.96
CA PRO A 745 -37.23 -32.78 -22.43
C PRO A 745 -37.10 -31.59 -21.46
N ALA A 746 -38.21 -30.88 -21.21
CA ALA A 746 -38.23 -29.77 -20.24
C ALA A 746 -37.73 -30.20 -18.85
N ALA A 747 -37.97 -31.45 -18.47
CA ALA A 747 -37.49 -32.07 -17.23
C ALA A 747 -35.96 -32.09 -17.06
N SER A 748 -35.16 -31.89 -18.12
CA SER A 748 -33.69 -31.89 -18.04
C SER A 748 -33.11 -30.54 -17.57
N PHE A 749 -33.67 -29.39 -17.98
CA PHE A 749 -33.11 -28.05 -17.67
C PHE A 749 -34.14 -26.96 -17.30
N PHE A 750 -35.40 -27.11 -17.72
CA PHE A 750 -36.42 -26.04 -17.77
C PHE A 750 -37.75 -26.44 -17.11
N TRP A 751 -37.69 -27.33 -16.11
CA TRP A 751 -38.80 -27.65 -15.23
C TRP A 751 -38.31 -27.78 -13.78
N PRO A 752 -38.90 -27.09 -12.78
CA PRO A 752 -40.00 -26.12 -12.86
C PRO A 752 -39.80 -24.97 -13.86
N SER A 753 -40.90 -24.41 -14.38
CA SER A 753 -40.90 -23.39 -15.45
C SER A 753 -40.92 -21.97 -14.89
N TRP A 754 -40.93 -20.96 -15.78
CA TRP A 754 -40.85 -19.54 -15.42
C TRP A 754 -42.14 -18.92 -14.86
N ASP A 755 -43.25 -19.67 -14.83
CA ASP A 755 -44.50 -19.21 -14.23
C ASP A 755 -44.46 -19.24 -12.70
N GLU A 756 -45.38 -18.53 -12.05
CA GLU A 756 -45.33 -18.25 -10.61
C GLU A 756 -45.27 -19.53 -9.76
N HIS A 757 -46.08 -20.55 -10.07
CA HIS A 757 -46.05 -21.86 -9.41
C HIS A 757 -44.72 -22.60 -9.62
N GLY A 758 -44.05 -22.38 -10.77
CA GLY A 758 -42.76 -22.99 -11.07
C GLY A 758 -41.63 -22.39 -10.25
N ILE A 759 -41.64 -21.06 -10.07
CA ILE A 759 -40.69 -20.35 -9.21
C ILE A 759 -40.96 -20.66 -7.72
N GLU A 760 -42.23 -20.71 -7.29
CA GLU A 760 -42.60 -21.13 -5.94
C GLU A 760 -42.19 -22.59 -5.63
N ALA A 761 -42.29 -23.50 -6.61
CA ALA A 761 -41.80 -24.88 -6.47
C ALA A 761 -40.27 -24.99 -6.27
N LEU A 762 -39.51 -23.96 -6.63
CA LEU A 762 -38.06 -23.88 -6.39
C LEU A 762 -37.73 -23.20 -5.05
N PHE A 763 -38.41 -22.10 -4.70
CA PHE A 763 -38.01 -21.21 -3.60
C PHE A 763 -38.94 -21.20 -2.38
N GLU A 764 -40.14 -21.78 -2.43
CA GLU A 764 -41.09 -21.84 -1.30
C GLU A 764 -41.53 -23.27 -0.94
N HIS A 765 -41.12 -24.27 -1.71
CA HIS A 765 -41.46 -25.69 -1.49
C HIS A 765 -40.19 -26.56 -1.50
N ASP A 766 -40.26 -27.72 -0.85
CA ASP A 766 -39.24 -28.77 -0.88
C ASP A 766 -39.76 -29.95 -1.70
N LEU A 767 -39.31 -30.05 -2.96
CA LEU A 767 -39.81 -30.99 -3.96
C LEU A 767 -38.64 -31.65 -4.71
N GLU A 768 -38.80 -32.95 -5.04
CA GLU A 768 -37.77 -33.69 -5.77
C GLU A 768 -38.03 -33.71 -7.28
N PHE A 769 -37.03 -33.28 -8.06
CA PHE A 769 -37.03 -33.35 -9.52
C PHE A 769 -35.88 -34.27 -9.99
N PRO A 770 -36.04 -35.61 -9.93
CA PRO A 770 -34.94 -36.55 -10.15
C PRO A 770 -34.39 -36.54 -11.59
N GLU A 771 -35.10 -35.96 -12.55
CA GLU A 771 -34.66 -35.87 -13.95
C GLU A 771 -33.74 -34.67 -14.25
N ALA A 772 -33.83 -33.59 -13.48
CA ALA A 772 -33.11 -32.35 -13.76
C ALA A 772 -31.58 -32.51 -13.72
N PHE A 773 -30.90 -32.00 -14.75
CA PHE A 773 -29.45 -31.78 -14.77
C PHE A 773 -29.10 -30.43 -14.16
N CYS A 774 -29.90 -29.41 -14.43
CA CYS A 774 -29.86 -28.10 -13.80
C CYS A 774 -31.26 -27.47 -13.76
N PHE A 775 -31.41 -26.38 -13.01
CA PHE A 775 -32.55 -25.49 -13.08
C PHE A 775 -32.08 -24.13 -13.56
N HIS A 776 -32.76 -23.60 -14.57
CA HIS A 776 -32.76 -22.17 -14.85
C HIS A 776 -33.67 -21.47 -13.83
N LEU A 777 -33.31 -20.26 -13.39
CA LEU A 777 -34.04 -19.53 -12.35
C LEU A 777 -34.85 -18.36 -12.91
N TRP A 778 -34.58 -17.94 -14.15
CA TRP A 778 -35.19 -16.77 -14.81
C TRP A 778 -35.17 -15.52 -13.90
N GLN A 779 -34.00 -14.93 -13.66
CA GLN A 779 -33.75 -13.87 -12.66
C GLN A 779 -34.74 -12.69 -12.74
N ALA A 780 -35.23 -12.34 -13.94
CA ALA A 780 -36.23 -11.29 -14.15
C ALA A 780 -37.67 -11.66 -13.70
N LYS A 781 -37.89 -12.91 -13.26
CA LYS A 781 -39.12 -13.43 -12.65
C LYS A 781 -38.91 -13.79 -11.18
N SER A 782 -37.75 -14.36 -10.85
CA SER A 782 -37.43 -14.84 -9.51
C SER A 782 -36.74 -13.82 -8.58
N SER A 783 -36.56 -12.56 -9.01
CA SER A 783 -35.85 -11.54 -8.23
C SER A 783 -36.36 -11.37 -6.79
N ARG A 784 -37.68 -11.44 -6.55
CA ARG A 784 -38.32 -11.47 -5.20
C ARG A 784 -37.64 -12.44 -4.23
N TRP A 785 -37.24 -13.61 -4.73
CA TRP A 785 -36.62 -14.67 -3.94
C TRP A 785 -35.09 -14.61 -4.04
N ILE A 786 -34.54 -14.32 -5.21
CA ILE A 786 -33.08 -14.22 -5.42
C ILE A 786 -32.45 -13.09 -4.60
N GLU A 787 -33.10 -11.93 -4.50
CA GLU A 787 -32.57 -10.75 -3.78
C GLU A 787 -32.54 -10.93 -2.25
N SER A 788 -33.27 -11.93 -1.71
CA SER A 788 -33.27 -12.29 -0.29
C SER A 788 -32.44 -13.54 0.04
N LEU A 789 -31.75 -14.15 -0.94
CA LEU A 789 -30.92 -15.33 -0.70
C LEU A 789 -29.49 -14.98 -0.25
N ASP A 790 -29.17 -15.38 0.97
CA ASP A 790 -27.83 -15.40 1.54
C ASP A 790 -27.48 -16.81 2.10
N PRO A 791 -26.22 -17.06 2.51
CA PRO A 791 -25.83 -18.38 2.99
C PRO A 791 -26.55 -18.83 4.26
N GLU A 792 -27.04 -17.90 5.09
CA GLU A 792 -27.78 -18.22 6.32
C GLU A 792 -29.20 -18.69 5.97
N THR A 793 -29.89 -17.96 5.10
CA THR A 793 -31.21 -18.32 4.54
C THR A 793 -31.17 -19.68 3.83
N ILE A 794 -30.14 -19.90 3.00
CA ILE A 794 -29.93 -21.18 2.29
C ILE A 794 -29.70 -22.34 3.27
N LEU A 795 -28.98 -22.12 4.37
CA LEU A 795 -28.76 -23.15 5.41
C LEU A 795 -30.00 -23.37 6.29
N GLY A 796 -30.75 -22.32 6.62
CA GLY A 796 -31.83 -22.34 7.61
C GLY A 796 -33.20 -22.77 7.10
N HIS A 797 -33.50 -22.64 5.79
CA HIS A 797 -34.81 -22.93 5.22
C HIS A 797 -34.74 -24.07 4.19
N ASP A 798 -35.53 -25.13 4.40
CA ASP A 798 -35.67 -26.25 3.47
C ASP A 798 -36.57 -25.87 2.29
N THR A 799 -35.95 -25.75 1.11
CA THR A 799 -36.60 -25.57 -0.20
C THR A 799 -35.80 -26.33 -1.25
N THR A 800 -36.42 -26.65 -2.40
CA THR A 800 -35.77 -27.32 -3.54
C THR A 800 -34.45 -26.64 -3.89
N TYR A 801 -34.46 -25.33 -4.11
CA TYR A 801 -33.26 -24.56 -4.43
C TYR A 801 -32.23 -24.62 -3.31
N ASN A 802 -32.66 -24.36 -2.06
CA ASN A 802 -31.74 -24.28 -0.92
C ASN A 802 -31.02 -25.61 -0.67
N ARG A 803 -31.72 -26.75 -0.75
CA ARG A 803 -31.12 -28.08 -0.56
C ARG A 803 -30.05 -28.40 -1.60
N ILE A 804 -30.20 -27.91 -2.82
CA ILE A 804 -29.17 -28.01 -3.87
C ILE A 804 -28.03 -27.03 -3.58
N ALA A 805 -28.35 -25.75 -3.33
CA ALA A 805 -27.38 -24.68 -3.09
C ALA A 805 -26.44 -24.95 -1.90
N ARG A 806 -26.94 -25.53 -0.80
CA ARG A 806 -26.14 -25.94 0.37
C ARG A 806 -24.90 -26.76 0.01
N ARG A 807 -24.99 -27.61 -1.02
CA ARG A 807 -23.88 -28.49 -1.46
C ARG A 807 -22.68 -27.71 -1.98
N PHE A 808 -22.95 -26.52 -2.55
CA PHE A 808 -22.04 -25.68 -3.31
C PHE A 808 -21.78 -24.30 -2.67
N LEU A 809 -22.37 -24.03 -1.49
CA LEU A 809 -22.04 -22.86 -0.68
C LEU A 809 -20.52 -22.79 -0.42
N PRO A 810 -19.95 -21.58 -0.26
CA PRO A 810 -18.49 -21.42 -0.13
C PRO A 810 -17.95 -22.16 1.11
N ARG A 811 -17.30 -23.31 0.88
CA ARG A 811 -16.68 -24.11 1.95
C ARG A 811 -15.38 -23.44 2.40
N PRO A 812 -15.08 -23.34 3.71
CA PRO A 812 -13.72 -23.04 4.15
C PRO A 812 -12.79 -24.18 3.72
N ALA A 813 -11.57 -23.83 3.30
CA ALA A 813 -10.60 -24.77 2.72
C ALA A 813 -9.88 -25.66 3.77
N ALA A 814 -10.65 -26.39 4.57
CA ALA A 814 -10.20 -27.41 5.51
C ALA A 814 -11.40 -28.29 5.95
N ALA A 815 -11.70 -29.36 5.21
CA ALA A 815 -12.89 -30.18 5.47
C ALA A 815 -12.76 -31.66 5.02
N ASP A 816 -11.61 -32.30 5.26
CA ASP A 816 -11.42 -33.76 5.15
C ASP A 816 -11.08 -34.36 6.52
N VAL A 817 -12.03 -34.25 7.46
CA VAL A 817 -12.03 -34.96 8.74
C VAL A 817 -13.44 -35.53 8.94
N PRO A 818 -13.62 -36.83 9.27
CA PRO A 818 -14.94 -37.39 9.51
C PRO A 818 -15.62 -36.70 10.69
N LEU A 819 -16.86 -36.24 10.49
CA LEU A 819 -17.70 -35.73 11.57
C LEU A 819 -18.24 -36.88 12.41
N ASP A 820 -18.01 -36.82 13.72
CA ASP A 820 -18.67 -37.65 14.72
C ASP A 820 -20.04 -37.03 15.05
N ASP A 821 -21.12 -37.78 14.80
CA ASP A 821 -22.52 -37.33 14.98
C ASP A 821 -22.88 -36.93 16.43
N THR A 822 -22.03 -37.20 17.42
CA THR A 822 -22.33 -36.96 18.84
C THR A 822 -22.31 -35.48 19.26
N LEU A 823 -21.79 -34.55 18.45
CA LEU A 823 -21.74 -33.12 18.80
C LEU A 823 -23.08 -32.37 18.62
N ALA A 824 -23.92 -32.79 17.67
CA ALA A 824 -25.19 -32.11 17.36
C ALA A 824 -26.20 -32.14 18.53
N GLN A 825 -26.05 -33.08 19.48
CA GLN A 825 -26.95 -33.24 20.62
C GLN A 825 -26.54 -32.41 21.86
N ARG A 826 -25.41 -31.69 21.83
CA ARG A 826 -24.89 -30.94 23.00
C ARG A 826 -25.07 -29.42 22.95
N PHE A 827 -25.38 -28.86 21.78
CA PHE A 827 -25.58 -27.42 21.62
C PHE A 827 -26.98 -27.18 21.05
N GLY A 828 -27.89 -26.67 21.89
CA GLY A 828 -29.24 -26.31 21.46
C GLY A 828 -29.20 -25.20 20.41
N ALA A 829 -30.14 -25.26 19.46
CA ALA A 829 -30.22 -24.29 18.37
C ALA A 829 -30.26 -22.84 18.90
N PRO A 830 -29.59 -21.89 18.22
CA PRO A 830 -29.77 -20.48 18.52
C PRO A 830 -31.25 -20.12 18.38
N ARG A 831 -31.79 -19.38 19.37
CA ARG A 831 -33.19 -18.93 19.30
C ARG A 831 -33.37 -18.00 18.11
N ALA A 832 -34.44 -18.21 17.36
CA ALA A 832 -34.90 -17.25 16.37
C ALA A 832 -35.09 -15.86 17.04
N LEU A 833 -34.66 -14.81 16.36
CA LEU A 833 -34.87 -13.44 16.79
C LEU A 833 -36.33 -13.05 16.49
N ASP A 834 -37.12 -12.80 17.53
CA ASP A 834 -38.52 -12.39 17.38
C ASP A 834 -38.63 -11.08 16.55
N PRO A 835 -39.54 -11.00 15.56
CA PRO A 835 -39.70 -9.83 14.72
C PRO A 835 -40.46 -8.72 15.44
N VAL A 836 -39.73 -7.81 16.10
CA VAL A 836 -40.29 -6.64 16.80
C VAL A 836 -39.63 -5.35 16.28
N PHE A 837 -40.38 -4.24 16.33
CA PHE A 837 -40.00 -2.87 15.97
C PHE A 837 -39.99 -2.51 14.47
N SER A 838 -41.19 -2.31 13.93
CA SER A 838 -41.41 -1.40 12.81
C SER A 838 -41.46 0.07 13.30
N SER A 839 -41.09 1.00 12.41
CA SER A 839 -41.00 2.47 12.59
C SER A 839 -39.90 3.00 13.54
N GLY A 840 -39.12 3.98 13.04
CA GLY A 840 -38.35 4.91 13.88
C GLY A 840 -37.00 4.45 14.44
N LYS A 841 -36.20 3.62 13.74
CA LYS A 841 -34.84 3.27 14.20
C LYS A 841 -33.95 4.51 14.38
N PRO A 842 -33.16 4.60 15.47
CA PRO A 842 -32.22 5.70 15.70
C PRO A 842 -31.06 5.67 14.70
N ARG A 843 -30.61 6.86 14.29
CA ARG A 843 -29.38 7.04 13.50
C ARG A 843 -28.15 6.94 14.40
N PHE A 844 -27.07 6.38 13.87
CA PHE A 844 -25.77 6.31 14.51
C PHE A 844 -24.75 7.18 13.79
N ASN A 845 -23.77 7.65 14.53
CA ASN A 845 -22.58 8.31 14.01
C ASN A 845 -21.33 7.75 14.68
N ILE A 846 -20.38 7.27 13.89
CA ILE A 846 -19.05 6.94 14.41
C ILE A 846 -18.21 8.21 14.33
N CYS A 847 -17.70 8.66 15.47
CA CYS A 847 -16.76 9.76 15.57
C CYS A 847 -15.35 9.17 15.72
N PHE A 848 -14.58 9.20 14.64
CA PHE A 848 -13.19 8.79 14.63
C PHE A 848 -12.32 9.90 15.25
N VAL A 849 -11.37 9.52 16.10
CA VAL A 849 -10.44 10.43 16.76
C VAL A 849 -9.11 10.40 16.01
N GLY A 850 -8.95 11.33 15.07
CA GLY A 850 -7.79 11.42 14.16
C GLY A 850 -6.99 12.70 14.36
N TYR A 851 -5.71 12.58 14.71
CA TYR A 851 -4.76 13.70 14.85
C TYR A 851 -3.41 13.42 14.19
N ASN A 852 -3.09 12.15 13.89
CA ASN A 852 -1.82 11.72 13.32
C ASN A 852 -1.95 10.36 12.59
N GLN A 853 -0.88 9.89 11.96
CA GLN A 853 -0.89 8.65 11.18
C GLN A 853 -1.11 7.37 12.01
N HIS A 854 -0.73 7.37 13.30
CA HIS A 854 -0.82 6.20 14.17
C HIS A 854 -2.28 5.76 14.44
N ASP A 855 -3.20 6.73 14.42
CA ASP A 855 -4.61 6.55 14.77
C ASP A 855 -5.33 5.60 13.80
N ARG A 856 -4.74 5.37 12.62
CA ARG A 856 -5.18 4.38 11.63
C ARG A 856 -5.10 2.92 12.09
N VAL A 857 -4.50 2.66 13.26
CA VAL A 857 -4.58 1.35 13.93
C VAL A 857 -6.03 0.91 14.21
N TYR A 858 -6.98 1.86 14.26
CA TYR A 858 -8.41 1.57 14.47
C TYR A 858 -9.25 1.55 13.17
N ASP A 859 -8.65 1.69 11.97
CA ASP A 859 -9.36 1.69 10.67
C ASP A 859 -10.30 0.47 10.54
N ASP A 860 -9.80 -0.72 10.88
CA ASP A 860 -10.58 -1.97 10.82
C ASP A 860 -11.69 -2.03 11.89
N VAL A 861 -11.50 -1.44 13.08
CA VAL A 861 -12.56 -1.37 14.11
C VAL A 861 -13.69 -0.43 13.69
N VAL A 862 -13.35 0.74 13.13
CA VAL A 862 -14.32 1.67 12.53
C VAL A 862 -15.13 0.99 11.42
N ARG A 863 -14.44 0.20 10.58
CA ARG A 863 -15.04 -0.55 9.47
C ARG A 863 -16.00 -1.65 9.95
N VAL A 864 -15.58 -2.45 10.93
CA VAL A 864 -16.41 -3.50 11.57
C VAL A 864 -17.63 -2.89 12.26
N LEU A 865 -17.45 -1.84 13.06
CA LEU A 865 -18.54 -1.16 13.76
C LEU A 865 -19.55 -0.55 12.78
N ARG A 866 -19.07 0.11 11.71
CA ARG A 866 -19.94 0.69 10.68
C ARG A 866 -20.73 -0.38 9.91
N ALA A 867 -20.13 -1.54 9.66
CA ALA A 867 -20.78 -2.63 8.94
C ALA A 867 -21.79 -3.36 9.84
N ALA A 868 -21.45 -3.67 11.08
CA ALA A 868 -22.35 -4.27 12.07
C ALA A 868 -23.58 -3.40 12.33
N LEU A 869 -23.44 -2.08 12.48
CA LEU A 869 -24.58 -1.16 12.62
C LEU A 869 -25.53 -1.22 11.41
N ARG A 870 -24.99 -1.37 10.19
CA ARG A 870 -25.77 -1.47 8.95
C ARG A 870 -26.45 -2.83 8.79
N ASP A 871 -25.79 -3.92 9.16
CA ASP A 871 -26.38 -5.26 9.15
C ASP A 871 -27.47 -5.39 10.24
N LEU A 872 -27.39 -4.62 11.35
CA LEU A 872 -28.49 -4.39 12.29
C LEU A 872 -29.57 -3.40 11.78
N GLY A 873 -29.42 -2.88 10.56
CA GLY A 873 -30.38 -1.99 9.89
C GLY A 873 -30.45 -0.58 10.45
N HIS A 874 -29.34 -0.01 10.92
CA HIS A 874 -29.22 1.40 11.30
C HIS A 874 -28.48 2.24 10.25
N ASP A 875 -29.01 3.44 9.97
CA ASP A 875 -28.26 4.53 9.34
C ASP A 875 -26.99 4.80 10.16
N CYS A 876 -25.81 4.79 9.52
CA CYS A 876 -24.54 5.06 10.16
C CYS A 876 -23.66 6.01 9.33
N SER A 877 -23.44 7.21 9.87
CA SER A 877 -22.48 8.20 9.38
C SER A 877 -21.09 8.04 10.04
N LEU A 878 -20.10 8.71 9.45
CA LEU A 878 -18.74 8.81 9.98
C LEU A 878 -18.35 10.30 10.05
N THR A 879 -17.83 10.74 11.19
CA THR A 879 -17.24 12.07 11.40
C THR A 879 -15.85 11.93 12.01
N GLU A 880 -15.07 13.01 11.94
CA GLU A 880 -13.74 13.09 12.55
C GLU A 880 -13.74 14.21 13.62
N ASN A 881 -13.28 13.90 14.84
CA ASN A 881 -13.17 14.81 15.99
C ASN A 881 -14.41 15.66 16.32
N ARG A 882 -15.61 15.23 15.94
CA ARG A 882 -16.86 15.97 16.16
C ARG A 882 -18.07 15.05 16.29
N LEU A 883 -18.90 15.30 17.31
CA LEU A 883 -20.19 14.63 17.48
C LEU A 883 -21.23 15.13 16.46
N ALA A 884 -22.04 14.23 15.92
CA ALA A 884 -23.16 14.56 15.05
C ALA A 884 -24.45 14.76 15.88
N GLN A 885 -25.26 15.75 15.50
CA GLN A 885 -26.54 16.03 16.15
C GLN A 885 -27.63 15.01 15.73
N GLY A 886 -28.64 14.81 16.58
CA GLY A 886 -29.76 13.89 16.35
C GLY A 886 -29.36 12.44 16.13
N SER A 887 -28.20 12.02 16.62
CA SER A 887 -27.57 10.72 16.32
C SER A 887 -26.92 10.10 17.55
N VAL A 888 -26.96 8.78 17.68
CA VAL A 888 -26.17 8.05 18.70
C VAL A 888 -24.70 8.08 18.29
N ASN A 889 -23.90 8.89 18.98
CA ASN A 889 -22.47 8.99 18.73
C ASN A 889 -21.70 7.86 19.41
N ILE A 890 -20.83 7.17 18.66
CA ILE A 890 -19.81 6.26 19.19
C ILE A 890 -18.44 6.84 18.86
N VAL A 891 -17.64 7.16 19.88
CA VAL A 891 -16.29 7.71 19.75
C VAL A 891 -15.27 6.59 19.81
N VAL A 892 -14.34 6.54 18.84
CA VAL A 892 -13.29 5.51 18.74
C VAL A 892 -12.01 6.10 18.12
N GLY A 893 -10.85 5.74 18.67
CA GLY A 893 -9.54 6.19 18.20
C GLY A 893 -8.55 6.42 19.35
N ASN A 894 -7.34 6.88 19.03
CA ASN A 894 -6.30 7.18 20.01
C ASN A 894 -6.74 8.41 20.84
N LEU A 895 -7.02 8.19 22.11
CA LEU A 895 -7.47 9.25 23.02
C LEU A 895 -6.44 9.58 24.10
N LEU A 896 -5.42 8.75 24.32
CA LEU A 896 -4.43 8.93 25.40
C LEU A 896 -3.63 10.25 25.27
N HIS A 897 -3.26 10.65 24.04
CA HIS A 897 -2.60 11.94 23.81
C HIS A 897 -3.58 13.11 23.62
N PRO A 898 -4.71 13.00 22.86
CA PRO A 898 -5.64 14.11 22.68
C PRO A 898 -6.27 14.66 23.96
N VAL A 899 -6.55 13.82 24.97
CA VAL A 899 -7.12 14.28 26.27
C VAL A 899 -6.21 15.21 27.06
N GLN A 900 -4.94 15.36 26.67
CA GLN A 900 -4.00 16.26 27.34
C GLN A 900 -4.24 17.75 26.97
N ASP A 901 -4.97 18.04 25.88
CA ASP A 901 -5.28 19.38 25.37
C ASP A 901 -6.81 19.61 25.36
N GLU A 902 -7.30 20.51 26.22
CA GLU A 902 -8.74 20.86 26.30
C GLU A 902 -9.35 21.33 24.98
N ARG A 903 -8.55 21.86 24.04
CA ARG A 903 -9.05 22.25 22.70
C ARG A 903 -9.44 21.04 21.85
N ARG A 904 -8.84 19.87 22.12
CA ARG A 904 -9.16 18.56 21.51
C ARG A 904 -10.28 17.84 22.25
N VAL A 905 -10.42 18.06 23.56
CA VAL A 905 -11.53 17.53 24.38
C VAL A 905 -12.84 18.31 24.16
N GLY A 906 -12.76 19.62 23.92
CA GLY A 906 -13.90 20.54 23.75
C GLY A 906 -15.02 20.04 22.82
N PRO A 907 -14.75 19.51 21.62
CA PRO A 907 -15.77 18.97 20.71
C PRO A 907 -16.60 17.81 21.29
N PHE A 908 -16.06 17.06 22.25
CA PHE A 908 -16.77 15.95 22.92
C PHE A 908 -17.63 16.42 24.11
N ARG A 909 -17.47 17.69 24.53
CA ARG A 909 -18.31 18.32 25.57
C ARG A 909 -19.66 18.83 25.03
N SER A 910 -19.92 18.73 23.72
CA SER A 910 -21.11 19.33 23.08
C SER A 910 -22.36 18.44 23.04
N GLY A 911 -22.29 17.19 23.47
CA GLY A 911 -23.41 16.24 23.42
C GLY A 911 -23.04 14.87 24.01
N PRO A 912 -24.00 13.93 24.12
CA PRO A 912 -23.76 12.60 24.62
C PRO A 912 -23.04 11.72 23.58
N PHE A 913 -22.19 10.81 24.06
CA PHE A 913 -21.55 9.80 23.24
C PHE A 913 -21.28 8.51 24.04
N ILE A 914 -21.13 7.41 23.31
CA ILE A 914 -20.60 6.14 23.81
C ILE A 914 -19.10 6.15 23.51
N LEU A 915 -18.26 5.86 24.49
CA LEU A 915 -16.81 5.67 24.27
C LEU A 915 -16.54 4.20 23.94
N TYR A 916 -15.97 3.88 22.78
CA TYR A 916 -15.38 2.57 22.55
C TYR A 916 -13.93 2.57 23.04
N GLN A 917 -13.74 1.99 24.23
CA GLN A 917 -12.45 1.87 24.89
C GLN A 917 -11.69 0.62 24.39
N LEU A 918 -10.47 0.87 23.90
CA LEU A 918 -9.53 -0.08 23.31
C LEU A 918 -8.09 0.07 23.86
N GLU A 919 -7.85 1.00 24.79
CA GLU A 919 -6.54 1.29 25.39
C GLU A 919 -6.25 0.40 26.63
N GLN A 920 -4.97 0.20 26.93
CA GLN A 920 -4.49 -0.72 27.99
C GLN A 920 -4.64 -0.12 29.41
N LEU A 921 -5.84 -0.19 29.99
CA LEU A 921 -6.23 0.49 31.25
C LEU A 921 -5.41 0.14 32.49
N ASP A 922 -4.99 -1.11 32.62
CA ASP A 922 -4.13 -1.63 33.68
C ASP A 922 -2.71 -1.05 33.64
N ILE A 923 -2.20 -0.69 32.46
CA ILE A 923 -0.95 0.09 32.32
C ILE A 923 -1.19 1.59 32.54
N ILE A 924 -2.28 2.13 31.98
CA ILE A 924 -2.53 3.57 31.89
C ILE A 924 -3.03 4.14 33.22
N GLY A 925 -3.92 3.43 33.93
CA GLY A 925 -4.58 3.89 35.16
C GLY A 925 -3.67 4.06 36.38
N HIS A 926 -2.36 3.79 36.23
CA HIS A 926 -1.32 4.04 37.23
C HIS A 926 -0.30 5.11 36.80
N ARG A 927 -0.58 5.86 35.72
CA ARG A 927 0.27 6.95 35.19
C ARG A 927 -0.47 8.28 35.23
N THR A 928 0.25 9.38 35.39
CA THR A 928 -0.28 10.76 35.42
C THR A 928 -1.04 11.15 34.15
N GLU A 929 -0.59 10.68 32.99
CA GLU A 929 -1.28 10.85 31.70
C GLU A 929 -2.66 10.16 31.71
N GLY A 930 -2.73 9.02 32.39
CA GLY A 930 -3.91 8.20 32.56
C GLY A 930 -4.98 8.81 33.47
N GLU A 931 -4.63 9.74 34.35
CA GLU A 931 -5.63 10.41 35.20
C GLU A 931 -6.59 11.26 34.35
N LYS A 932 -6.09 12.15 33.49
CA LYS A 932 -6.92 12.91 32.54
C LYS A 932 -7.65 12.01 31.54
N TYR A 933 -7.00 10.93 31.13
CA TYR A 933 -7.64 9.94 30.28
C TYR A 933 -8.84 9.30 30.97
N LEU A 934 -8.71 8.95 32.26
CA LEU A 934 -9.79 8.45 33.11
C LEU A 934 -10.80 9.53 33.54
N GLU A 935 -10.49 10.83 33.41
CA GLU A 935 -11.47 11.93 33.52
C GLU A 935 -12.31 12.07 32.24
N PHE A 936 -11.78 11.74 31.06
CA PHE A 936 -12.56 11.75 29.81
C PHE A 936 -13.75 10.76 29.85
N PHE A 937 -13.65 9.70 30.66
CA PHE A 937 -14.76 8.76 30.90
C PHE A 937 -15.94 9.42 31.64
N ASP A 938 -15.73 10.50 32.41
CA ASP A 938 -16.82 11.27 33.03
C ASP A 938 -17.60 12.12 31.99
N LEU A 939 -17.10 12.23 30.75
CA LEU A 939 -17.84 12.85 29.63
C LEU A 939 -18.67 11.84 28.84
N ALA A 940 -18.28 10.56 28.85
CA ALA A 940 -19.00 9.49 28.17
C ALA A 940 -20.36 9.23 28.85
N SER A 941 -21.38 8.94 28.04
CA SER A 941 -22.70 8.52 28.52
C SER A 941 -22.79 7.00 28.74
N HIS A 942 -21.93 6.24 28.06
CA HIS A 942 -21.70 4.80 28.26
C HIS A 942 -20.32 4.42 27.74
N VAL A 943 -19.75 3.31 28.21
CA VAL A 943 -18.45 2.79 27.75
C VAL A 943 -18.60 1.37 27.21
N PHE A 944 -18.03 1.10 26.03
CA PHE A 944 -17.78 -0.23 25.52
C PHE A 944 -16.33 -0.60 25.83
N GLU A 945 -16.11 -1.64 26.61
CA GLU A 945 -14.80 -2.08 27.08
C GLU A 945 -14.45 -3.45 26.48
N TYR A 946 -13.26 -3.57 25.89
CA TYR A 946 -12.86 -4.77 25.15
C TYR A 946 -12.29 -5.89 26.02
N SER A 947 -11.78 -5.56 27.21
CA SER A 947 -11.00 -6.46 28.06
C SER A 947 -11.73 -6.81 29.37
N ARG A 948 -11.55 -8.05 29.84
CA ARG A 948 -12.18 -8.49 31.11
C ARG A 948 -11.52 -7.84 32.33
N SER A 949 -10.20 -7.60 32.27
CA SER A 949 -9.44 -6.89 33.30
C SER A 949 -9.81 -5.40 33.35
N GLY A 950 -9.89 -4.72 32.19
CA GLY A 950 -10.36 -3.34 32.10
C GLY A 950 -11.79 -3.17 32.60
N LEU A 951 -12.69 -4.11 32.27
CA LEU A 951 -14.07 -4.11 32.77
C LEU A 951 -14.13 -4.22 34.30
N ALA A 952 -13.29 -5.06 34.90
CA ALA A 952 -13.19 -5.18 36.35
C ALA A 952 -12.59 -3.92 36.99
N PHE A 953 -11.54 -3.34 36.39
CA PHE A 953 -10.91 -2.09 36.82
C PHE A 953 -11.89 -0.92 36.83
N LEU A 954 -12.64 -0.71 35.74
CA LEU A 954 -13.65 0.36 35.64
C LEU A 954 -14.78 0.17 36.66
N ARG A 955 -15.24 -1.06 36.89
CA ARG A 955 -16.29 -1.37 37.88
C ARG A 955 -15.81 -1.26 39.33
N ALA A 956 -14.52 -1.43 39.59
CA ALA A 956 -13.92 -1.25 40.92
C ALA A 956 -13.66 0.22 41.27
N ARG A 957 -13.62 1.13 40.28
CA ARG A 957 -13.27 2.54 40.47
C ARG A 957 -14.39 3.33 41.19
N PRO A 958 -14.12 3.95 42.36
CA PRO A 958 -15.12 4.72 43.09
C PRO A 958 -15.69 5.88 42.27
N ASN A 959 -17.01 6.05 42.30
CA ASN A 959 -17.77 7.07 41.55
C ASN A 959 -17.71 6.96 40.02
N PHE A 960 -17.20 5.87 39.44
CA PHE A 960 -17.27 5.64 38.00
C PHE A 960 -18.73 5.66 37.52
N GLY A 961 -19.01 6.41 36.44
CA GLY A 961 -20.38 6.60 35.94
C GLY A 961 -21.30 7.42 36.86
N ALA A 962 -20.81 7.97 37.98
CA ALA A 962 -21.61 8.83 38.87
C ALA A 962 -21.49 10.34 38.56
N ARG A 963 -20.55 10.72 37.70
CA ARG A 963 -20.28 12.12 37.28
C ARG A 963 -20.71 12.46 35.86
N SER A 964 -21.26 11.51 35.10
CA SER A 964 -21.63 11.78 33.71
C SER A 964 -22.65 12.91 33.62
N ASN A 965 -22.41 13.88 32.74
CA ASN A 965 -23.28 15.05 32.54
C ASN A 965 -24.71 14.69 32.08
N PHE A 966 -24.96 13.42 31.75
CA PHE A 966 -26.20 12.92 31.16
C PHE A 966 -26.87 11.79 31.96
N GLY A 967 -26.31 11.34 33.10
CA GLY A 967 -27.05 10.50 34.05
C GLY A 967 -26.18 9.55 34.86
N ALA A 968 -26.11 9.80 36.17
CA ALA A 968 -25.42 8.91 37.10
C ALA A 968 -26.06 7.50 37.13
N ARG A 969 -25.25 6.46 36.92
CA ARG A 969 -25.65 5.05 37.07
C ARG A 969 -24.74 4.32 38.08
N PRO A 970 -25.01 4.39 39.40
CA PRO A 970 -24.12 3.88 40.45
C PRO A 970 -24.04 2.34 40.57
N ASP A 971 -24.74 1.59 39.71
CA ASP A 971 -24.87 0.13 39.73
C ASP A 971 -23.87 -0.59 38.81
N GLY A 972 -23.00 0.16 38.12
CA GLY A 972 -22.04 -0.38 37.14
C GLY A 972 -22.62 -0.59 35.74
N SER A 973 -23.87 -0.20 35.48
CA SER A 973 -24.52 -0.28 34.16
C SER A 973 -24.09 0.83 33.18
N ALA A 974 -23.03 1.56 33.48
CA ALA A 974 -22.38 2.54 32.60
C ALA A 974 -21.26 1.95 31.72
N VAL A 975 -20.96 0.65 31.86
CA VAL A 975 -19.96 -0.06 31.03
C VAL A 975 -20.40 -1.47 30.64
N SER A 976 -20.29 -1.75 29.34
CA SER A 976 -20.59 -3.06 28.72
C SER A 976 -19.33 -3.69 28.14
N PHE A 977 -19.25 -5.02 28.21
CA PHE A 977 -18.18 -5.79 27.57
C PHE A 977 -18.46 -5.94 26.07
N LEU A 978 -17.58 -5.43 25.23
CA LEU A 978 -17.69 -5.52 23.77
C LEU A 978 -16.28 -5.67 23.16
N PRO A 979 -15.69 -6.88 23.18
CA PRO A 979 -14.43 -7.14 22.49
C PRO A 979 -14.61 -6.99 20.97
N PRO A 980 -13.57 -6.57 20.22
CA PRO A 980 -13.50 -6.79 18.79
C PRO A 980 -13.86 -8.23 18.42
N GLY A 981 -14.74 -8.39 17.44
CA GLY A 981 -15.23 -9.67 16.95
C GLY A 981 -15.14 -9.76 15.44
N PHE A 982 -15.48 -10.91 14.88
CA PHE A 982 -15.57 -11.10 13.45
C PHE A 982 -16.73 -10.29 12.85
N HIS A 983 -16.46 -9.65 11.72
CA HIS A 983 -17.46 -9.30 10.72
C HIS A 983 -16.85 -9.57 9.34
N ARG A 984 -17.66 -10.02 8.38
CA ARG A 984 -17.24 -10.37 7.00
C ARG A 984 -16.42 -9.29 6.29
N CYS A 985 -16.56 -8.02 6.67
CA CYS A 985 -15.74 -6.94 6.10
C CYS A 985 -14.24 -7.02 6.44
N LEU A 986 -13.84 -7.82 7.44
CA LEU A 986 -12.43 -8.08 7.74
C LEU A 986 -11.78 -9.05 6.75
N GLU A 987 -12.53 -9.87 6.02
CA GLU A 987 -11.98 -10.76 4.99
C GLU A 987 -11.60 -9.91 3.76
N ILE A 988 -10.32 -9.52 3.67
CA ILE A 988 -9.74 -8.73 2.58
C ILE A 988 -8.55 -9.40 1.90
N THR A 989 -8.01 -10.47 2.49
CA THR A 989 -6.83 -11.14 1.96
C THR A 989 -6.66 -12.56 2.50
N CYS A 990 -5.76 -13.29 1.87
CA CYS A 990 -5.25 -14.59 2.34
C CYS A 990 -3.72 -14.52 2.39
N PRO A 991 -3.04 -15.39 3.18
CA PRO A 991 -1.59 -15.51 3.12
C PRO A 991 -1.11 -15.81 1.69
N ALA A 992 0.04 -15.26 1.31
CA ALA A 992 0.61 -15.47 -0.01
C ALA A 992 1.06 -16.95 -0.18
N PRO A 993 0.94 -17.55 -1.39
CA PRO A 993 1.45 -18.90 -1.66
C PRO A 993 2.94 -19.07 -1.35
N GLU A 994 3.73 -17.99 -1.46
CA GLU A 994 5.15 -17.95 -1.11
C GLU A 994 5.41 -16.93 0.01
N GLN A 995 5.50 -17.40 1.25
CA GLN A 995 5.76 -16.58 2.42
C GLN A 995 7.27 -16.33 2.60
N LYS A 996 7.76 -15.17 2.13
CA LYS A 996 9.17 -14.76 2.12
C LYS A 996 9.71 -14.15 3.41
N ILE A 997 8.92 -14.10 4.48
CA ILE A 997 9.29 -13.59 5.81
C ILE A 997 9.02 -14.72 6.82
N ASP A 998 9.98 -15.01 7.70
CA ASP A 998 9.84 -16.09 8.68
C ASP A 998 8.97 -15.67 9.86
N VAL A 999 9.23 -14.47 10.39
CA VAL A 999 8.51 -13.92 11.54
C VAL A 999 8.29 -12.43 11.35
N LEU A 1000 7.07 -11.95 11.61
CA LEU A 1000 6.70 -10.54 11.61
C LEU A 1000 6.24 -10.11 12.99
N PHE A 1001 6.71 -8.96 13.46
CA PHE A 1001 6.05 -8.19 14.52
C PHE A 1001 5.69 -6.79 14.01
N TYR A 1002 4.55 -6.25 14.45
CA TYR A 1002 4.18 -4.86 14.18
C TYR A 1002 3.57 -4.17 15.40
N GLY A 1003 4.17 -3.03 15.77
CA GLY A 1003 3.85 -2.27 16.98
C GLY A 1003 5.02 -1.42 17.47
N SER A 1004 4.83 -0.74 18.59
CA SER A 1004 5.88 0.08 19.20
C SER A 1004 7.06 -0.75 19.71
N TYR A 1005 8.27 -0.20 19.61
CA TYR A 1005 9.44 -0.74 20.30
C TYR A 1005 9.25 -0.73 21.81
N SER A 1006 9.63 -1.82 22.47
CA SER A 1006 9.95 -1.86 23.90
C SER A 1006 11.12 -2.82 24.10
N GLU A 1007 11.89 -2.67 25.18
CA GLU A 1007 13.15 -3.41 25.37
C GLU A 1007 12.96 -4.93 25.24
N ARG A 1008 11.89 -5.47 25.83
CA ARG A 1008 11.59 -6.92 25.76
C ARG A 1008 11.09 -7.38 24.38
N ARG A 1009 10.39 -6.53 23.62
CA ARG A 1009 10.08 -6.78 22.20
C ARG A 1009 11.36 -6.83 21.37
N VAL A 1010 12.32 -5.93 21.61
CA VAL A 1010 13.65 -5.95 20.97
C VAL A 1010 14.40 -7.23 21.29
N ARG A 1011 14.48 -7.63 22.57
CA ARG A 1011 15.14 -8.89 23.00
C ARG A 1011 14.59 -10.12 22.25
N VAL A 1012 13.27 -10.26 22.10
CA VAL A 1012 12.66 -11.37 21.34
C VAL A 1012 13.03 -11.29 19.85
N LEU A 1013 12.96 -10.12 19.22
CA LEU A 1013 13.28 -9.95 17.81
C LEU A 1013 14.77 -10.22 17.51
N ASP A 1014 15.67 -9.81 18.40
CA ASP A 1014 17.11 -10.05 18.26
C ASP A 1014 17.49 -11.50 18.58
N ALA A 1015 16.78 -12.16 19.49
CA ALA A 1015 16.88 -13.62 19.68
C ALA A 1015 16.40 -14.40 18.45
N LEU A 1016 15.40 -13.93 17.72
CA LEU A 1016 14.98 -14.55 16.45
C LEU A 1016 16.01 -14.32 15.33
N ARG A 1017 16.58 -13.11 15.25
CA ARG A 1017 17.63 -12.75 14.27
C ARG A 1017 18.94 -13.51 14.50
N SER A 1018 19.37 -13.69 15.76
CA SER A 1018 20.60 -14.44 16.09
C SER A 1018 20.49 -15.94 15.75
N HIS A 1019 19.27 -16.48 15.71
CA HIS A 1019 18.96 -17.80 15.16
C HIS A 1019 18.88 -17.85 13.61
N GLY A 1020 19.22 -16.77 12.91
CA GLY A 1020 19.26 -16.70 11.45
C GLY A 1020 17.90 -16.58 10.77
N LEU A 1021 16.82 -16.31 11.53
CA LEU A 1021 15.48 -16.17 10.96
C LEU A 1021 15.30 -14.81 10.29
N LYS A 1022 14.56 -14.78 9.17
CA LYS A 1022 14.22 -13.54 8.48
C LYS A 1022 13.06 -12.83 9.20
N THR A 1023 13.41 -12.14 10.28
CA THR A 1023 12.49 -11.44 11.18
C THR A 1023 12.30 -9.98 10.80
N VAL A 1024 11.10 -9.61 10.39
CA VAL A 1024 10.69 -8.25 10.02
C VAL A 1024 10.00 -7.55 11.19
N HIS A 1025 10.28 -6.26 11.36
CA HIS A 1025 9.60 -5.38 12.31
C HIS A 1025 9.02 -4.16 11.59
N LEU A 1026 7.76 -3.82 11.87
CA LEU A 1026 7.12 -2.61 11.35
C LEU A 1026 6.56 -1.72 12.49
N PHE A 1027 6.73 -0.41 12.34
CA PHE A 1027 6.13 0.62 13.18
C PHE A 1027 5.64 1.78 12.31
N ASP A 1028 4.51 2.39 12.67
CA ASP A 1028 3.79 3.42 11.90
C ASP A 1028 3.43 3.09 10.43
N VAL A 1029 3.44 1.80 10.06
CA VAL A 1029 3.00 1.29 8.75
C VAL A 1029 1.56 0.78 8.84
N TYR A 1030 0.70 1.28 7.95
CA TYR A 1030 -0.75 0.98 7.93
C TYR A 1030 -1.25 0.71 6.51
N GLY A 1031 -2.43 0.10 6.39
CA GLY A 1031 -3.06 -0.18 5.10
C GLY A 1031 -2.26 -1.19 4.26
N GLU A 1032 -2.26 -1.00 2.94
CA GLU A 1032 -1.73 -2.00 1.99
C GLU A 1032 -0.25 -2.39 2.23
N PRO A 1033 0.70 -1.50 2.56
CA PRO A 1033 2.08 -1.91 2.89
C PRO A 1033 2.21 -2.80 4.13
N LEU A 1034 1.33 -2.64 5.13
CA LEU A 1034 1.25 -3.53 6.29
C LEU A 1034 0.66 -4.88 5.87
N TRP A 1035 -0.44 -4.87 5.11
CA TRP A 1035 -1.13 -6.08 4.66
C TRP A 1035 -0.29 -6.93 3.70
N ASP A 1036 0.45 -6.34 2.77
CA ASP A 1036 1.42 -7.05 1.94
C ASP A 1036 2.52 -7.74 2.77
N THR A 1037 3.00 -7.07 3.84
CA THR A 1037 3.99 -7.68 4.74
C THR A 1037 3.37 -8.83 5.55
N ILE A 1038 2.13 -8.68 6.02
CA ILE A 1038 1.34 -9.74 6.67
C ILE A 1038 1.19 -10.96 5.75
N ARG A 1039 0.73 -10.79 4.50
CA ARG A 1039 0.56 -11.88 3.52
C ARG A 1039 1.83 -12.71 3.34
N ARG A 1040 2.99 -12.04 3.30
CA ARG A 1040 4.30 -12.65 3.05
C ARG A 1040 4.94 -13.30 4.28
N SER A 1041 4.29 -13.31 5.45
CA SER A 1041 4.87 -13.75 6.73
C SER A 1041 4.35 -15.10 7.23
N LYS A 1042 5.26 -16.04 7.54
CA LYS A 1042 4.94 -17.40 8.01
C LYS A 1042 4.40 -17.45 9.44
N ILE A 1043 4.86 -16.53 10.29
CA ILE A 1043 4.45 -16.35 11.69
C ILE A 1043 4.28 -14.85 11.96
N ILE A 1044 3.22 -14.49 12.67
CA ILE A 1044 2.98 -13.12 13.14
C ILE A 1044 2.92 -13.11 14.66
N LEU A 1045 3.68 -12.24 15.29
CA LEU A 1045 3.79 -12.15 16.75
C LEU A 1045 2.79 -11.15 17.33
N ASN A 1046 2.20 -11.52 18.46
CA ASN A 1046 1.60 -10.60 19.41
C ASN A 1046 2.45 -10.58 20.69
N ILE A 1047 3.03 -9.44 21.04
CA ILE A 1047 3.88 -9.27 22.22
C ILE A 1047 3.36 -8.08 23.01
N HIS A 1048 3.09 -8.28 24.29
CA HIS A 1048 2.54 -7.27 25.19
C HIS A 1048 3.53 -6.11 25.40
N SER A 1049 3.02 -4.89 25.61
CA SER A 1049 3.86 -3.69 25.67
C SER A 1049 4.79 -3.66 26.89
N THR A 1050 4.23 -3.92 28.07
CA THR A 1050 4.81 -3.68 29.40
C THR A 1050 4.75 -4.97 30.23
N PRO A 1051 5.78 -5.33 31.02
CA PRO A 1051 5.72 -6.50 31.89
C PRO A 1051 4.52 -6.47 32.85
N GLY A 1052 3.87 -7.62 33.03
CA GLY A 1052 2.69 -7.77 33.89
C GLY A 1052 1.34 -7.43 33.24
N PHE A 1053 1.33 -6.80 32.06
CA PHE A 1053 0.12 -6.69 31.24
C PHE A 1053 -0.24 -8.04 30.63
N ARG A 1054 -1.53 -8.40 30.65
CA ARG A 1054 -2.04 -9.71 30.20
C ARG A 1054 -3.38 -9.69 29.47
N ALA A 1055 -3.99 -8.53 29.19
CA ALA A 1055 -5.18 -8.53 28.34
C ALA A 1055 -4.80 -8.79 26.88
N LEU A 1056 -5.46 -9.75 26.22
CA LEU A 1056 -5.13 -10.09 24.83
C LEU A 1056 -5.43 -8.91 23.89
N GLU A 1057 -4.47 -8.46 23.06
CA GLU A 1057 -4.69 -7.38 22.09
C GLU A 1057 -5.55 -7.84 20.88
N THR A 1058 -6.83 -8.14 21.14
CA THR A 1058 -7.81 -8.59 20.14
C THR A 1058 -7.96 -7.62 18.97
N VAL A 1059 -7.76 -6.31 19.16
CA VAL A 1059 -7.69 -5.30 18.09
C VAL A 1059 -6.62 -5.65 17.03
N ARG A 1060 -5.45 -6.16 17.45
CA ARG A 1060 -4.39 -6.63 16.54
C ARG A 1060 -4.73 -7.99 15.94
N ILE A 1061 -5.25 -8.91 16.76
CA ILE A 1061 -5.38 -10.33 16.41
C ILE A 1061 -6.60 -10.63 15.54
N VAL A 1062 -7.75 -10.01 15.79
CA VAL A 1062 -9.02 -10.32 15.10
C VAL A 1062 -8.93 -10.13 13.58
N PRO A 1063 -8.32 -9.05 13.03
CA PRO A 1063 -8.07 -8.93 11.59
C PRO A 1063 -7.15 -10.02 11.04
N LEU A 1064 -6.13 -10.44 11.78
CA LEU A 1064 -5.20 -11.51 11.35
C LEU A 1064 -5.91 -12.86 11.24
N LEU A 1065 -6.74 -13.21 12.22
CA LEU A 1065 -7.50 -14.46 12.22
C LEU A 1065 -8.58 -14.49 11.14
N ALA A 1066 -9.28 -13.38 10.91
CA ALA A 1066 -10.24 -13.26 9.80
C ALA A 1066 -9.57 -13.54 8.43
N ASN A 1067 -8.31 -13.11 8.27
CA ASN A 1067 -7.49 -13.35 7.07
C ASN A 1067 -6.58 -14.59 7.18
N ARG A 1068 -6.94 -15.57 8.03
CA ARG A 1068 -6.31 -16.91 8.12
C ARG A 1068 -4.78 -16.86 8.31
N CYS A 1069 -4.29 -15.88 9.08
CA CYS A 1069 -2.87 -15.75 9.40
C CYS A 1069 -2.50 -16.55 10.66
N PHE A 1070 -1.31 -17.15 10.69
CA PHE A 1070 -0.80 -17.83 11.88
C PHE A 1070 -0.27 -16.83 12.91
N VAL A 1071 -0.90 -16.79 14.09
CA VAL A 1071 -0.54 -15.90 15.19
C VAL A 1071 0.07 -16.68 16.35
N LEU A 1072 1.20 -16.18 16.85
CA LEU A 1072 1.83 -16.61 18.10
C LEU A 1072 1.82 -15.43 19.08
N SER A 1073 1.24 -15.61 20.27
CA SER A 1073 1.09 -14.58 21.29
C SER A 1073 1.91 -14.87 22.55
N GLU A 1074 2.35 -13.79 23.21
CA GLU A 1074 2.69 -13.81 24.63
C GLU A 1074 1.45 -14.24 25.46
N ALA A 1075 1.68 -14.91 26.59
CA ALA A 1075 0.65 -15.46 27.46
C ALA A 1075 -0.28 -14.38 28.02
N SER A 1076 -1.59 -14.55 27.81
CA SER A 1076 -2.65 -13.61 28.19
C SER A 1076 -3.66 -14.24 29.16
N ASP A 1077 -4.36 -13.41 29.94
CA ASP A 1077 -5.37 -13.84 30.93
C ASP A 1077 -6.62 -14.46 30.29
N ASP A 1078 -6.90 -14.16 29.01
CA ASP A 1078 -7.91 -14.86 28.23
C ASP A 1078 -7.44 -15.31 26.85
N ASN A 1079 -8.02 -16.42 26.38
CA ASN A 1079 -7.86 -16.94 25.04
C ASN A 1079 -9.25 -17.33 24.49
N PRO A 1080 -9.99 -16.38 23.90
CA PRO A 1080 -11.29 -16.65 23.30
C PRO A 1080 -11.19 -17.44 21.98
N PHE A 1081 -9.96 -17.63 21.45
CA PHE A 1081 -9.70 -18.31 20.17
C PHE A 1081 -9.31 -19.79 20.33
N GLY A 1082 -9.05 -20.26 21.56
CA GLY A 1082 -8.66 -21.63 21.85
C GLY A 1082 -7.37 -22.04 21.13
N PRO A 1083 -7.30 -23.20 20.45
CA PRO A 1083 -6.11 -23.64 19.73
C PRO A 1083 -5.81 -22.81 18.47
N GLY A 1084 -6.69 -21.86 18.11
CA GLY A 1084 -6.55 -21.01 16.92
C GLY A 1084 -5.53 -19.88 17.02
N VAL A 1085 -4.93 -19.67 18.20
CA VAL A 1085 -3.77 -18.82 18.44
C VAL A 1085 -2.77 -19.63 19.27
N ALA A 1086 -1.50 -19.68 18.85
CA ALA A 1086 -0.45 -20.27 19.66
C ALA A 1086 -0.07 -19.31 20.81
N PHE A 1087 0.21 -19.84 22.00
CA PHE A 1087 0.59 -19.05 23.18
C PHE A 1087 1.86 -19.60 23.82
N CYS A 1088 2.70 -18.71 24.36
CA CYS A 1088 3.85 -19.03 25.19
C CYS A 1088 4.21 -17.89 26.14
N GLU A 1089 5.02 -18.15 27.15
CA GLU A 1089 5.71 -17.08 27.88
C GLU A 1089 6.71 -16.37 26.94
N ILE A 1090 7.10 -15.14 27.27
CA ILE A 1090 7.90 -14.28 26.35
C ILE A 1090 9.32 -14.83 26.14
N GLU A 1091 9.87 -15.54 27.12
CA GLU A 1091 11.18 -16.19 27.08
C GLU A 1091 11.23 -17.33 26.03
N ASP A 1092 10.18 -18.15 25.94
CA ASP A 1092 10.12 -19.33 25.06
C ASP A 1092 9.83 -18.96 23.60
N MET A 1093 9.33 -17.74 23.34
CA MET A 1093 8.77 -17.33 22.05
C MET A 1093 9.76 -17.50 20.89
N ALA A 1094 11.05 -17.23 21.11
CA ALA A 1094 12.07 -17.37 20.09
C ALA A 1094 12.32 -18.84 19.68
N GLU A 1095 12.26 -19.77 20.63
CA GLU A 1095 12.40 -21.21 20.36
C GLU A 1095 11.12 -21.78 19.72
N LEU A 1096 9.94 -21.36 20.20
CA LEU A 1096 8.67 -21.83 19.67
C LEU A 1096 8.44 -21.36 18.22
N CYS A 1097 8.91 -20.17 17.83
CA CYS A 1097 9.00 -19.78 16.42
C CYS A 1097 9.82 -20.78 15.59
N ARG A 1098 11.01 -21.18 16.07
CA ARG A 1098 11.87 -22.14 15.36
C ARG A 1098 11.20 -23.50 15.23
N ALA A 1099 10.50 -23.97 16.27
CA ALA A 1099 9.72 -25.21 16.23
C ALA A 1099 8.57 -25.15 15.21
N TYR A 1100 7.77 -24.09 15.19
CA TYR A 1100 6.70 -23.92 14.20
C TYR A 1100 7.21 -23.73 12.77
N LEU A 1101 8.45 -23.25 12.58
CA LEU A 1101 9.09 -23.19 11.26
C LEU A 1101 9.63 -24.55 10.82
N SER A 1102 10.21 -25.35 11.72
CA SER A 1102 10.82 -26.65 11.40
C SER A 1102 9.81 -27.79 11.19
N VAL A 1103 8.68 -27.79 11.91
CA VAL A 1103 7.61 -28.82 11.77
C VAL A 1103 6.77 -28.63 10.48
N GLY A 1104 6.99 -27.54 9.74
CA GLY A 1104 6.47 -27.35 8.39
C GLY A 1104 5.17 -26.56 8.28
N GLY A 1105 4.76 -26.30 7.03
CA GLY A 1105 3.59 -25.47 6.70
C GLY A 1105 2.23 -25.97 7.25
N PRO A 1106 1.88 -27.27 7.10
CA PRO A 1106 0.54 -27.76 7.45
C PRO A 1106 0.12 -27.51 8.91
N LEU A 1107 1.03 -27.61 9.88
CA LEU A 1107 0.70 -27.36 11.28
C LEU A 1107 0.31 -25.88 11.52
N ARG A 1108 1.03 -24.94 10.90
CA ARG A 1108 0.70 -23.51 10.98
C ARG A 1108 -0.61 -23.20 10.25
N GLN A 1109 -0.88 -23.87 9.13
CA GLN A 1109 -2.14 -23.75 8.39
C GLN A 1109 -3.35 -24.31 9.18
N ALA A 1110 -3.17 -25.41 9.92
CA ALA A 1110 -4.20 -25.96 10.80
C ALA A 1110 -4.55 -24.99 11.94
N VAL A 1111 -3.56 -24.45 12.65
CA VAL A 1111 -3.77 -23.45 13.71
C VAL A 1111 -4.41 -22.17 13.15
N ALA A 1112 -3.96 -21.67 12.00
CA ALA A 1112 -4.54 -20.48 11.38
C ALA A 1112 -6.00 -20.70 10.91
N THR A 1113 -6.34 -21.91 10.45
CA THR A 1113 -7.72 -22.32 10.17
C THR A 1113 -8.56 -22.36 11.43
N GLU A 1114 -8.08 -22.97 12.52
CA GLU A 1114 -8.78 -22.94 13.81
C GLU A 1114 -8.96 -21.51 14.33
N GLY A 1115 -7.99 -20.63 14.11
CA GLY A 1115 -8.09 -19.20 14.42
C GLY A 1115 -9.20 -18.51 13.64
N TYR A 1116 -9.29 -18.76 12.34
CA TYR A 1116 -10.38 -18.29 11.48
C TYR A 1116 -11.75 -18.81 11.92
N LEU A 1117 -11.86 -20.11 12.23
CA LEU A 1117 -13.10 -20.71 12.72
C LEU A 1117 -13.47 -20.19 14.11
N ALA A 1118 -12.49 -19.89 14.96
CA ALA A 1118 -12.70 -19.38 16.31
C ALA A 1118 -13.13 -17.91 16.33
N VAL A 1119 -12.47 -17.03 15.57
CA VAL A 1119 -12.90 -15.63 15.48
C VAL A 1119 -14.30 -15.52 14.89
N ARG A 1120 -14.68 -16.38 13.94
CA ARG A 1120 -16.04 -16.45 13.38
C ARG A 1120 -17.13 -16.90 14.36
N ARG A 1121 -16.78 -17.52 15.50
CA ARG A 1121 -17.74 -17.79 16.61
C ARG A 1121 -18.04 -16.54 17.44
N ILE A 1122 -17.30 -15.45 17.23
CA ILE A 1122 -17.42 -14.17 17.94
C ILE A 1122 -18.01 -13.15 16.97
N ASP A 1123 -19.27 -13.32 16.57
CA ASP A 1123 -19.95 -12.39 15.66
C ASP A 1123 -20.16 -11.02 16.33
N PHE A 1124 -19.50 -10.00 15.78
CA PHE A 1124 -19.57 -8.64 16.31
C PHE A 1124 -20.95 -8.00 16.11
N ALA A 1125 -21.72 -8.39 15.09
CA ALA A 1125 -23.06 -7.84 14.88
C ALA A 1125 -24.02 -8.27 15.99
N THR A 1126 -23.96 -9.54 16.41
CA THR A 1126 -24.71 -10.07 17.55
C THR A 1126 -24.24 -9.48 18.88
N GLN A 1127 -22.93 -9.43 19.15
CA GLN A 1127 -22.42 -8.79 20.37
C GLN A 1127 -22.84 -7.32 20.48
N LEU A 1128 -22.76 -6.57 19.38
CA LEU A 1128 -23.19 -5.18 19.32
C LEU A 1128 -24.71 -5.06 19.52
N ARG A 1129 -25.53 -5.94 18.92
CA ARG A 1129 -26.99 -6.00 19.14
C ARG A 1129 -27.31 -6.14 20.62
N ASP A 1130 -26.73 -7.15 21.26
CA ASP A 1130 -27.01 -7.48 22.66
C ASP A 1130 -26.62 -6.32 23.57
N VAL A 1131 -25.44 -5.72 23.35
CA VAL A 1131 -24.99 -4.53 24.08
C VAL A 1131 -25.90 -3.32 23.83
N LEU A 1132 -26.28 -3.02 22.58
CA LEU A 1132 -27.16 -1.90 22.25
C LEU A 1132 -28.56 -2.04 22.85
N THR A 1133 -29.10 -3.26 23.00
CA THR A 1133 -30.41 -3.47 23.65
C THR A 1133 -30.43 -3.13 25.15
N THR A 1134 -29.26 -3.01 25.81
CA THR A 1134 -29.17 -2.54 27.20
C THR A 1134 -29.17 -1.01 27.34
N LEU A 1135 -29.18 -0.26 26.23
CA LEU A 1135 -29.05 1.20 26.21
C LEU A 1135 -30.38 1.90 25.88
N ASP A 1136 -30.59 3.06 26.52
CA ASP A 1136 -31.67 3.97 26.15
C ASP A 1136 -31.23 4.83 24.95
N LEU A 1137 -31.26 4.22 23.75
CA LEU A 1137 -30.88 4.88 22.51
C LEU A 1137 -31.76 6.09 22.18
N ALA A 1138 -33.03 6.08 22.59
CA ALA A 1138 -33.94 7.20 22.40
C ALA A 1138 -33.51 8.42 23.24
N GLN A 1139 -33.13 8.21 24.50
CA GLN A 1139 -32.59 9.26 25.36
C GLN A 1139 -31.23 9.80 24.89
N LEU A 1140 -30.40 8.97 24.25
CA LEU A 1140 -29.16 9.43 23.61
C LEU A 1140 -29.46 10.34 22.40
N VAL A 1141 -30.38 9.94 21.51
CA VAL A 1141 -30.79 10.76 20.33
C VAL A 1141 -31.48 12.06 20.76
N LEU A 1142 -32.32 12.04 21.79
CA LEU A 1142 -33.03 13.24 22.30
C LEU A 1142 -32.11 14.29 22.95
N ARG A 1143 -30.81 13.99 23.12
CA ARG A 1143 -29.81 14.84 23.77
C ARG A 1143 -28.64 15.23 22.87
N ALA A 1144 -28.57 14.69 21.65
CA ALA A 1144 -27.54 14.96 20.66
C ALA A 1144 -28.02 15.97 19.61
#